data_AF-A0A563D930-F1
#
_entry.id   AF-A0A563D930-F1
#
_cell.length_a   1.000
_cell.length_b   1.000
_cell.length_c   1.000
_cell.angle_alpha   90.00
_cell.angle_beta   90.00
_cell.angle_gamma   90.00
#
_symmetry.space_group_name_H-M   'P 1'
#
loop_
_entity.id
_entity.type
_entity.pdbx_description
1 polymer ?
#
loop_
_entity_poly.entity_id
_entity_poly.type
_entity_poly.pdbx_seq_one_letter_code
_entity_poly.pdbx_strand_id
1 'polypeptide(L)'
;MDLDLIQKGIKENLIKLDDENHSITYIQPNKKRNFSNPEEKVQAEAYLKLILNYGYKPERIKLFVSVTMGSGTKEADIIVYNDDDCEEPYILVECKKEDVSEPEFAQAINQAYSYAYALPNDIKFIWVTSGLKNEYFEVNKQKDSKISHPDIPQFGVKKLANYKFVYKADTLHSEAGKQKFSDIKIVSEEELTRQFKKAHDALWGGGHLNPSEAFDELDKLIFCKIWDERKARKPGDPYDFQIITVEKEEIKNFKKLSEKELENAIRIEENSRLAERIKSLYGEGRVKDPEVFRDDIRLTHERIRTVVAYLQEINLGETDLDSKGRAFETFMGSFFRGNFGQYFTPRPIVKFITDVLPITHESLVLDTSCGSGGFLLYALNKVRNQATEFYPEYETNPSDNTKHYKHWHDFAEKNLYGIEINEQISRAAKMNMIIHDDGHTNVITSDGLLLPEEIEKNTKNRGFTYNRFDFIITNPPFGSTVRQTEKAYLKEYKLGKKEADWLAVVEKPEANRENQSTEVLFIEQNYNFLKEGGYLAIVIPDGILTNSSLQYVRDSIEEMFRIVAVVSMPQTAFTATGAGVKSSVLFLKKHTQDTTEKIKEIKTTTQFNLLAAYGYKEKVTQYEKEKKQEIKKLEKEYKEKYPDLDKKAFNELIKDEKTEIQNTYTEKINNLKEELQEAFTKEKQSKLPDYPIFMAIAEDIGYDATGKPTNNNELDVIGKELTKFINSID
;
A
#
# COMPACT_ATOMS: atom_id res chain seq x y z
N MET A 1 -9.14 -3.09 23.08
CA MET A 1 -10.14 -3.10 24.18
C MET A 1 -11.53 -3.31 23.62
N ASP A 2 -12.20 -4.36 24.10
CA ASP A 2 -13.59 -4.67 23.74
C ASP A 2 -14.57 -3.73 24.49
N LEU A 3 -15.01 -2.68 23.78
CA LEU A 3 -15.91 -1.66 24.33
C LEU A 3 -17.29 -2.22 24.71
N ASP A 4 -17.78 -3.23 23.98
CA ASP A 4 -19.08 -3.85 24.27
C ASP A 4 -19.02 -4.63 25.59
N LEU A 5 -17.91 -5.34 25.82
CA LEU A 5 -17.71 -6.08 27.07
C LEU A 5 -17.67 -5.17 28.30
N ILE A 6 -16.95 -4.04 28.22
CA ILE A 6 -16.89 -3.06 29.31
C ILE A 6 -18.27 -2.45 29.60
N GLN A 7 -19.00 -2.06 28.55
CA GLN A 7 -20.36 -1.52 28.69
C GLN A 7 -21.31 -2.54 29.32
N LYS A 8 -21.24 -3.80 28.89
CA LYS A 8 -22.01 -4.90 29.48
C LYS A 8 -21.64 -5.12 30.95
N GLY A 9 -20.35 -5.07 31.29
CA GLY A 9 -19.86 -5.17 32.66
C GLY A 9 -20.39 -4.07 33.59
N ILE A 10 -20.51 -2.84 33.08
CA ILE A 10 -21.13 -1.72 33.80
C ILE A 10 -22.63 -1.95 33.98
N LYS A 11 -23.32 -2.37 32.90
CA LYS A 11 -24.77 -2.61 32.91
C LYS A 11 -25.17 -3.75 33.86
N GLU A 12 -24.39 -4.82 33.92
CA GLU A 12 -24.59 -5.95 34.83
C GLU A 12 -24.04 -5.70 36.25
N ASN A 13 -23.56 -4.48 36.52
CA ASN A 13 -23.06 -4.08 37.84
C ASN A 13 -21.91 -4.97 38.34
N LEU A 14 -21.00 -5.35 37.43
CA LEU A 14 -19.76 -6.07 37.71
C LEU A 14 -18.59 -5.12 37.96
N ILE A 15 -18.55 -4.02 37.21
CA ILE A 15 -17.54 -2.97 37.33
C ILE A 15 -18.19 -1.58 37.31
N LYS A 16 -17.46 -0.57 37.80
CA LYS A 16 -17.82 0.85 37.71
C LYS A 16 -16.61 1.69 37.32
N LEU A 17 -16.76 2.57 36.35
CA LEU A 17 -15.76 3.59 36.01
C LEU A 17 -16.13 4.92 36.70
N ASP A 18 -15.14 5.75 37.01
CA ASP A 18 -15.37 7.13 37.43
C ASP A 18 -15.70 8.03 36.23
N ASP A 19 -16.18 9.26 36.51
CA ASP A 19 -16.70 10.17 35.48
C ASP A 19 -15.66 10.56 34.41
N GLU A 20 -14.36 10.43 34.72
CA GLU A 20 -13.24 10.70 33.81
C GLU A 20 -12.59 9.43 33.23
N ASN A 21 -13.10 8.23 33.53
CA ASN A 21 -12.51 6.93 33.18
C ASN A 21 -11.04 6.75 33.62
N HIS A 22 -10.61 7.45 34.66
CA HIS A 22 -9.28 7.32 35.25
C HIS A 22 -9.18 6.12 36.20
N SER A 23 -10.28 5.70 36.81
CA SER A 23 -10.27 4.58 37.74
C SER A 23 -11.42 3.62 37.54
N ILE A 24 -11.11 2.33 37.75
CA ILE A 24 -12.07 1.23 37.69
C ILE A 24 -12.27 0.67 39.10
N THR A 25 -13.53 0.42 39.44
CA THR A 25 -13.94 -0.26 40.68
C THR A 25 -14.58 -1.59 40.31
N TYR A 26 -13.97 -2.69 40.73
CA TYR A 26 -14.54 -4.02 40.65
C TYR A 26 -15.51 -4.21 41.80
N ILE A 27 -16.80 -4.42 41.53
CA ILE A 27 -17.85 -4.36 42.54
C ILE A 27 -17.74 -5.52 43.54
N GLN A 28 -17.42 -6.72 43.04
CA GLN A 28 -16.96 -7.85 43.85
C GLN A 28 -15.56 -8.21 43.36
N PRO A 29 -14.49 -8.01 44.16
CA PRO A 29 -14.45 -7.93 45.63
C PRO A 29 -14.36 -6.50 46.22
N ASN A 30 -14.90 -5.47 45.57
CA ASN A 30 -14.78 -4.06 45.98
C ASN A 30 -13.33 -3.55 45.99
N LYS A 31 -12.63 -3.68 44.85
CA LYS A 31 -11.26 -3.17 44.66
C LYS A 31 -11.25 -2.06 43.62
N LYS A 32 -10.43 -1.03 43.86
CA LYS A 32 -10.26 0.12 42.96
C LYS A 32 -8.84 0.14 42.38
N ARG A 33 -8.72 0.38 41.06
CA ARG A 33 -7.44 0.45 40.33
C ARG A 33 -7.41 1.62 39.35
N ASN A 34 -6.20 1.95 38.89
CA ASN A 34 -5.95 3.00 37.93
C ASN A 34 -6.21 2.49 36.49
N PHE A 35 -7.36 2.85 35.93
CA PHE A 35 -7.78 2.39 34.60
C PHE A 35 -7.01 3.10 33.46
N SER A 36 -6.27 4.17 33.76
CA SER A 36 -5.35 4.78 32.81
C SER A 36 -4.14 3.88 32.50
N ASN A 37 -3.83 2.89 33.35
CA ASN A 37 -2.79 1.91 33.07
C ASN A 37 -3.24 0.93 31.97
N PRO A 38 -2.50 0.81 30.84
CA PRO A 38 -2.84 -0.13 29.77
C PRO A 38 -2.97 -1.60 30.20
N GLU A 39 -2.21 -2.03 31.22
CA GLU A 39 -2.30 -3.41 31.72
C GLU A 39 -3.60 -3.65 32.50
N GLU A 40 -4.06 -2.67 33.27
CA GLU A 40 -5.32 -2.74 34.04
C GLU A 40 -6.54 -2.82 33.12
N LYS A 41 -6.45 -2.22 31.93
CA LYS A 41 -7.47 -2.36 30.88
C LYS A 41 -7.62 -3.81 30.42
N VAL A 42 -6.51 -4.51 30.21
CA VAL A 42 -6.50 -5.92 29.84
C VAL A 42 -7.00 -6.80 30.99
N GLN A 43 -6.63 -6.48 32.23
CA GLN A 43 -7.12 -7.18 33.42
C GLN A 43 -8.64 -7.04 33.59
N ALA A 44 -9.18 -5.84 33.37
CA ALA A 44 -10.63 -5.60 33.39
C ALA A 44 -11.35 -6.44 32.33
N GLU A 45 -10.82 -6.47 31.10
CA GLU A 45 -11.36 -7.29 30.02
C GLU A 45 -11.32 -8.79 30.37
N ALA A 46 -10.20 -9.26 30.93
CA ALA A 46 -10.04 -10.65 31.35
C ALA A 46 -11.03 -11.04 32.47
N TYR A 47 -11.19 -10.19 33.48
CA TYR A 47 -12.16 -10.37 34.56
C TYR A 47 -13.60 -10.50 34.02
N LEU A 48 -14.00 -9.61 33.12
CA LEU A 48 -15.34 -9.65 32.52
C LEU A 48 -15.53 -10.89 31.63
N LYS A 49 -14.52 -11.31 30.86
CA LYS A 49 -14.59 -12.55 30.07
C LYS A 49 -14.82 -13.77 30.97
N LEU A 50 -14.13 -13.88 32.10
CA LEU A 50 -14.28 -14.99 33.05
C LEU A 50 -15.73 -15.13 33.53
N ILE A 51 -16.40 -14.00 33.75
CA ILE A 51 -17.79 -13.98 34.23
C ILE A 51 -18.76 -14.21 33.08
N LEU A 52 -18.71 -13.34 32.06
CA LEU A 52 -19.74 -13.26 31.02
C LEU A 52 -19.62 -14.37 29.98
N ASN A 53 -18.40 -14.85 29.70
CA ASN A 53 -18.13 -15.80 28.63
C ASN A 53 -17.75 -17.19 29.16
N TYR A 54 -17.01 -17.26 30.28
CA TYR A 54 -16.64 -18.54 30.91
C TYR A 54 -17.57 -18.97 32.04
N GLY A 55 -18.51 -18.12 32.48
CA GLY A 55 -19.58 -18.49 33.41
C GLY A 55 -19.14 -18.64 34.87
N TYR A 56 -17.98 -18.09 35.25
CA TYR A 56 -17.55 -18.06 36.65
C TYR A 56 -18.29 -16.95 37.40
N LYS A 57 -18.79 -17.27 38.59
CA LYS A 57 -19.42 -16.25 39.43
C LYS A 57 -18.38 -15.23 39.92
N PRO A 58 -18.72 -13.93 40.06
CA PRO A 58 -17.79 -12.92 40.57
C PRO A 58 -17.17 -13.27 41.94
N GLU A 59 -17.92 -13.97 42.81
CA GLU A 59 -17.46 -14.38 44.13
C GLU A 59 -16.30 -15.40 44.08
N ARG A 60 -16.20 -16.14 42.98
CA ARG A 60 -15.14 -17.14 42.75
C ARG A 60 -13.91 -16.56 42.07
N ILE A 61 -13.85 -15.25 41.90
CA ILE A 61 -12.74 -14.58 41.22
C ILE A 61 -12.09 -13.62 42.20
N LYS A 62 -10.87 -13.95 42.63
CA LYS A 62 -10.05 -13.04 43.44
C LYS A 62 -9.08 -12.30 42.53
N LEU A 63 -9.14 -10.98 42.61
CA LEU A 63 -8.21 -10.09 41.93
C LEU A 63 -7.04 -9.74 42.85
N PHE A 64 -5.85 -9.57 42.30
CA PHE A 64 -4.68 -9.03 42.97
C PHE A 64 -4.31 -9.82 44.24
N VAL A 65 -3.99 -11.09 44.05
CA VAL A 65 -3.71 -12.02 45.15
C VAL A 65 -2.21 -12.01 45.45
N SER A 66 -1.86 -11.76 46.72
CA SER A 66 -0.46 -11.81 47.16
C SER A 66 0.07 -13.24 47.15
N VAL A 67 1.18 -13.45 46.45
CA VAL A 67 1.93 -14.71 46.34
C VAL A 67 3.32 -14.52 46.94
N THR A 68 3.63 -15.29 47.98
CA THR A 68 4.95 -15.27 48.62
C THR A 68 5.93 -16.08 47.79
N MET A 69 7.00 -15.44 47.31
CA MET A 69 8.06 -16.05 46.53
C MET A 69 9.42 -15.83 47.19
N GLY A 70 9.94 -16.86 47.87
CA GLY A 70 11.19 -16.74 48.63
C GLY A 70 11.05 -15.70 49.75
N SER A 71 11.90 -14.67 49.73
CA SER A 71 11.85 -13.55 50.69
C SER A 71 10.98 -12.37 50.25
N GLY A 72 10.42 -12.39 49.03
CA GLY A 72 9.58 -11.32 48.48
C GLY A 72 8.11 -11.71 48.38
N THR A 73 7.22 -10.72 48.36
CA THR A 73 5.79 -10.92 48.02
C THR A 73 5.53 -10.27 46.67
N LYS A 74 4.91 -11.02 45.75
CA LYS A 74 4.44 -10.53 44.46
C LYS A 74 2.90 -10.62 44.39
N GLU A 75 2.31 -10.00 43.40
CA GLU A 75 0.87 -9.99 43.18
C GLU A 75 0.56 -10.75 41.89
N ALA A 76 -0.36 -11.71 41.97
CA ALA A 76 -0.97 -12.38 40.81
C ALA A 76 -2.26 -11.64 40.44
N ASP A 77 -2.47 -11.40 39.14
CA ASP A 77 -3.54 -10.52 38.67
C ASP A 77 -4.93 -11.08 38.97
N ILE A 78 -5.22 -12.32 38.57
CA ILE A 78 -6.51 -12.96 38.78
C ILE A 78 -6.34 -14.44 39.16
N ILE A 79 -7.07 -14.89 40.18
CA ILE A 79 -7.23 -16.31 40.52
C ILE A 79 -8.71 -16.65 40.52
N VAL A 80 -9.07 -17.68 39.75
CA VAL A 80 -10.42 -18.23 39.66
C VAL A 80 -10.51 -19.52 40.44
N TYR A 81 -11.59 -19.68 41.20
CA TYR A 81 -11.83 -20.83 42.06
C TYR A 81 -12.97 -21.70 41.52
N ASN A 82 -12.90 -23.00 41.81
CA ASN A 82 -13.93 -23.95 41.37
C ASN A 82 -15.11 -24.06 42.35
N ASP A 83 -14.88 -23.64 43.59
CA ASP A 83 -15.81 -23.66 44.71
C ASP A 83 -16.20 -22.24 45.16
N ASP A 84 -17.34 -22.11 45.85
CA ASP A 84 -17.84 -20.82 46.34
C ASP A 84 -17.04 -20.29 47.55
N ASP A 85 -16.39 -21.18 48.33
CA ASP A 85 -15.59 -20.82 49.52
C ASP A 85 -14.16 -20.33 49.15
N CYS A 86 -13.80 -20.45 47.86
CA CYS A 86 -12.51 -20.10 47.30
C CYS A 86 -11.32 -20.82 47.98
N GLU A 87 -11.48 -22.12 48.20
CA GLU A 87 -10.46 -23.02 48.73
C GLU A 87 -9.69 -23.76 47.62
N GLU A 88 -10.32 -24.02 46.48
CA GLU A 88 -9.75 -24.76 45.34
C GLU A 88 -9.43 -23.81 44.17
N PRO A 89 -8.25 -23.15 44.17
CA PRO A 89 -7.87 -22.28 43.07
C PRO A 89 -7.64 -23.13 41.82
N TYR A 90 -8.18 -22.69 40.69
CA TYR A 90 -8.32 -23.49 39.49
C TYR A 90 -7.60 -22.90 38.29
N ILE A 91 -7.82 -21.60 38.02
CA ILE A 91 -7.19 -20.87 36.91
C ILE A 91 -6.43 -19.68 37.49
N LEU A 92 -5.18 -19.51 37.06
CA LEU A 92 -4.39 -18.30 37.27
C LEU A 92 -4.36 -17.49 35.97
N VAL A 93 -4.67 -16.20 36.03
CA VAL A 93 -4.55 -15.29 34.89
C VAL A 93 -3.44 -14.28 35.17
N GLU A 94 -2.53 -14.14 34.20
CA GLU A 94 -1.50 -13.10 34.18
C GLU A 94 -1.76 -12.21 32.96
N CYS A 95 -1.86 -10.91 33.19
CA CYS A 95 -2.14 -9.92 32.16
C CYS A 95 -0.90 -9.09 31.86
N LYS A 96 -0.81 -8.60 30.62
CA LYS A 96 0.15 -7.60 30.20
C LYS A 96 -0.56 -6.56 29.36
N LYS A 97 0.03 -5.36 29.28
CA LYS A 97 -0.40 -4.32 28.36
C LYS A 97 -0.44 -4.81 26.90
N GLU A 98 -1.38 -4.28 26.10
CA GLU A 98 -1.58 -4.65 24.70
C GLU A 98 -0.31 -4.47 23.83
N ASP A 99 0.54 -3.50 24.17
CA ASP A 99 1.77 -3.18 23.44
C ASP A 99 3.02 -3.97 23.92
N VAL A 100 2.86 -5.00 24.74
CA VAL A 100 3.97 -5.86 25.22
C VAL A 100 4.75 -6.52 24.07
N SER A 101 6.05 -6.72 24.26
CA SER A 101 6.92 -7.43 23.30
C SER A 101 6.87 -8.95 23.47
N GLU A 102 7.26 -9.72 22.44
CA GLU A 102 7.30 -11.19 22.54
C GLU A 102 8.19 -11.71 23.70
N PRO A 103 9.41 -11.17 23.93
CA PRO A 103 10.22 -11.60 25.07
C PRO A 103 9.58 -11.29 26.43
N GLU A 104 8.95 -10.12 26.58
CA GLU A 104 8.23 -9.76 27.81
C GLU A 104 6.99 -10.64 28.02
N PHE A 105 6.27 -10.98 26.95
CA PHE A 105 5.15 -11.92 27.02
C PHE A 105 5.63 -13.33 27.43
N ALA A 106 6.75 -13.80 26.89
CA ALA A 106 7.37 -15.05 27.32
C ALA A 106 7.83 -15.02 28.79
N GLN A 107 8.29 -13.85 29.28
CA GLN A 107 8.59 -13.66 30.70
C GLN A 107 7.33 -13.71 31.56
N ALA A 108 6.21 -13.13 31.11
CA ALA A 108 4.92 -13.19 31.79
C ALA A 108 4.42 -14.65 31.90
N ILE A 109 4.63 -15.45 30.86
CA ILE A 109 4.38 -16.89 30.91
C ILE A 109 5.18 -17.53 32.07
N ASN A 110 6.49 -17.35 32.12
CA ASN A 110 7.35 -17.91 33.18
C ASN A 110 6.97 -17.41 34.59
N GLN A 111 6.53 -16.16 34.69
CA GLN A 111 6.02 -15.56 35.91
C GLN A 111 4.72 -16.23 36.38
N ALA A 112 3.77 -16.44 35.47
CA ALA A 112 2.53 -17.14 35.77
C ALA A 112 2.78 -18.56 36.29
N TYR A 113 3.74 -19.29 35.72
CA TYR A 113 4.19 -20.58 36.25
C TYR A 113 4.72 -20.44 37.67
N SER A 114 5.66 -19.52 37.87
CA SER A 114 6.27 -19.27 39.17
C SER A 114 5.20 -19.03 40.26
N TYR A 115 4.17 -18.25 39.93
CA TYR A 115 3.03 -18.02 40.83
C TYR A 115 2.20 -19.27 41.08
N ALA A 116 1.87 -20.02 40.02
CA ALA A 116 1.16 -21.27 40.16
C ALA A 116 1.89 -22.21 41.14
N TYR A 117 3.21 -22.38 41.02
CA TYR A 117 4.02 -23.22 41.92
C TYR A 117 4.09 -22.71 43.36
N ALA A 118 4.14 -21.39 43.55
CA ALA A 118 4.28 -20.77 44.88
C ALA A 118 2.98 -20.74 45.69
N LEU A 119 1.81 -20.83 45.05
CA LEU A 119 0.54 -20.92 45.75
C LEU A 119 0.45 -22.24 46.55
N PRO A 120 -0.19 -22.25 47.74
CA PRO A 120 -0.25 -23.46 48.58
C PRO A 120 -1.11 -24.58 47.96
N ASN A 121 -2.16 -24.23 47.23
CA ASN A 121 -3.05 -25.19 46.57
C ASN A 121 -2.73 -25.33 45.08
N ASP A 122 -3.11 -26.46 44.47
CA ASP A 122 -2.74 -26.80 43.10
C ASP A 122 -3.58 -26.03 42.07
N ILE A 123 -2.94 -25.14 41.31
CA ILE A 123 -3.53 -24.51 40.11
C ILE A 123 -3.48 -25.50 38.96
N LYS A 124 -4.60 -25.70 38.26
CA LYS A 124 -4.67 -26.60 37.12
C LYS A 124 -4.45 -25.89 35.78
N PHE A 125 -4.88 -24.64 35.65
CA PHE A 125 -4.79 -23.91 34.38
C PHE A 125 -4.15 -22.53 34.55
N ILE A 126 -3.42 -22.11 33.52
CA ILE A 126 -2.86 -20.76 33.40
C ILE A 126 -3.40 -20.12 32.12
N TRP A 127 -3.80 -18.86 32.22
CA TRP A 127 -4.11 -17.99 31.09
C TRP A 127 -3.19 -16.77 31.12
N VAL A 128 -2.42 -16.56 30.05
CA VAL A 128 -1.60 -15.35 29.88
C VAL A 128 -2.17 -14.55 28.73
N THR A 129 -2.42 -13.25 28.94
CA THR A 129 -3.07 -12.41 27.92
C THR A 129 -2.53 -11.00 27.86
N SER A 130 -2.45 -10.47 26.63
CA SER A 130 -2.25 -9.05 26.36
C SER A 130 -3.51 -8.38 25.81
N GLY A 131 -4.67 -9.07 25.82
CA GLY A 131 -5.86 -8.68 25.08
C GLY A 131 -5.78 -9.02 23.58
N LEU A 132 -4.62 -8.78 22.96
CA LEU A 132 -4.34 -9.09 21.55
C LEU A 132 -3.94 -10.54 21.30
N LYS A 133 -3.17 -11.11 22.23
CA LYS A 133 -2.65 -12.48 22.18
C LYS A 133 -3.02 -13.20 23.46
N ASN A 134 -3.37 -14.47 23.32
CA ASN A 134 -3.73 -15.34 24.44
C ASN A 134 -2.94 -16.64 24.36
N GLU A 135 -2.38 -17.08 25.48
CA GLU A 135 -1.81 -18.42 25.63
C GLU A 135 -2.39 -19.12 26.87
N TYR A 136 -2.77 -20.38 26.70
CA TYR A 136 -3.45 -21.18 27.71
C TYR A 136 -2.69 -22.46 27.95
N PHE A 137 -2.60 -22.85 29.22
CA PHE A 137 -1.84 -24.02 29.62
C PHE A 137 -2.51 -24.80 30.75
N GLU A 138 -2.38 -26.12 30.69
CA GLU A 138 -2.62 -27.00 31.84
C GLU A 138 -1.29 -27.27 32.54
N VAL A 139 -1.31 -27.15 33.86
CA VAL A 139 -0.13 -27.26 34.72
C VAL A 139 -0.31 -28.42 35.69
N ASN A 140 0.77 -29.16 35.89
CA ASN A 140 0.83 -30.16 36.95
C ASN A 140 2.07 -29.95 37.80
N LYS A 141 1.88 -29.39 39.00
CA LYS A 141 2.94 -29.12 39.98
C LYS A 141 3.80 -30.33 40.31
N GLN A 142 3.19 -31.52 40.37
CA GLN A 142 3.87 -32.75 40.81
C GLN A 142 4.79 -33.30 39.72
N LYS A 143 4.47 -33.01 38.45
CA LYS A 143 5.14 -33.57 37.27
C LYS A 143 6.03 -32.58 36.53
N ASP A 144 6.02 -31.32 36.97
CA ASP A 144 6.69 -30.21 36.31
C ASP A 144 6.38 -30.13 34.80
N SER A 145 5.11 -30.34 34.45
CA SER A 145 4.64 -30.40 33.06
C SER A 145 3.76 -29.21 32.70
N LYS A 146 3.94 -28.69 31.49
CA LYS A 146 3.12 -27.64 30.89
C LYS A 146 2.56 -28.12 29.55
N ILE A 147 1.24 -28.20 29.44
CA ILE A 147 0.58 -28.63 28.19
C ILE A 147 -0.21 -27.46 27.64
N SER A 148 0.08 -27.07 26.39
CA SER A 148 -0.67 -26.01 25.71
C SER A 148 -2.10 -26.47 25.46
N HIS A 149 -3.06 -25.57 25.69
CA HIS A 149 -4.47 -25.77 25.34
C HIS A 149 -4.96 -24.65 24.43
N PRO A 150 -6.02 -24.88 23.64
CA PRO A 150 -6.59 -23.84 22.77
C PRO A 150 -7.42 -22.82 23.58
N ASP A 151 -7.85 -23.19 24.79
CA ASP A 151 -8.63 -22.35 25.69
C ASP A 151 -8.48 -22.76 27.16
N ILE A 152 -9.10 -22.00 28.07
CA ILE A 152 -9.37 -22.42 29.46
C ILE A 152 -10.78 -23.01 29.60
N PRO A 153 -11.01 -23.90 30.59
CA PRO A 153 -12.33 -24.46 30.84
C PRO A 153 -13.33 -23.40 31.29
N GLN A 154 -14.52 -23.41 30.69
CA GLN A 154 -15.69 -22.74 31.23
C GLN A 154 -16.17 -23.46 32.49
N PHE A 155 -16.91 -22.76 33.35
CA PHE A 155 -17.39 -23.34 34.59
C PHE A 155 -18.22 -24.61 34.32
N GLY A 156 -17.85 -25.71 34.99
CA GLY A 156 -18.49 -27.02 34.83
C GLY A 156 -18.00 -27.87 33.65
N VAL A 157 -17.14 -27.34 32.77
CA VAL A 157 -16.57 -28.09 31.64
C VAL A 157 -15.36 -28.90 32.11
N LYS A 158 -15.42 -30.23 31.94
CA LYS A 158 -14.36 -31.15 32.40
C LYS A 158 -13.33 -31.51 31.34
N LYS A 159 -13.71 -31.44 30.08
CA LYS A 159 -12.86 -31.79 28.93
C LYS A 159 -12.95 -30.69 27.88
N LEU A 160 -11.80 -30.13 27.54
CA LEU A 160 -11.67 -29.17 26.45
C LEU A 160 -11.59 -29.89 25.11
N ALA A 161 -12.15 -29.27 24.08
CA ALA A 161 -11.85 -29.58 22.69
C ALA A 161 -10.42 -29.13 22.36
N ASN A 162 -9.84 -29.72 21.32
CA ASN A 162 -8.50 -29.37 20.85
C ASN A 162 -8.48 -28.13 19.93
N TYR A 163 -9.61 -27.46 19.74
CA TYR A 163 -9.74 -26.20 19.01
C TYR A 163 -10.74 -25.27 19.71
N LYS A 164 -10.68 -23.98 19.39
CA LYS A 164 -11.51 -22.94 20.03
C LYS A 164 -12.57 -22.36 19.09
N PHE A 165 -12.18 -22.09 17.85
CA PHE A 165 -13.00 -21.33 16.90
C PHE A 165 -13.71 -22.25 15.91
N VAL A 166 -15.04 -22.14 15.83
CA VAL A 166 -15.86 -22.91 14.88
C VAL A 166 -16.85 -22.00 14.16
N TYR A 167 -17.15 -22.34 12.92
CA TYR A 167 -18.08 -21.57 12.09
C TYR A 167 -19.49 -21.58 12.69
N LYS A 168 -20.12 -20.41 12.77
CA LYS A 168 -21.48 -20.20 13.32
C LYS A 168 -21.67 -20.77 14.71
N ALA A 169 -20.68 -20.56 15.60
CA ALA A 169 -20.70 -21.09 16.96
C ALA A 169 -21.96 -20.69 17.75
N ASP A 170 -22.49 -19.49 17.52
CA ASP A 170 -23.71 -18.99 18.18
C ASP A 170 -24.99 -19.76 17.81
N THR A 171 -24.98 -20.50 16.69
CA THR A 171 -26.11 -21.35 16.28
C THR A 171 -26.10 -22.72 16.94
N LEU A 172 -25.01 -23.08 17.63
CA LEU A 172 -24.86 -24.38 18.27
C LEU A 172 -25.61 -24.41 19.61
N HIS A 173 -26.29 -25.53 19.89
CA HIS A 173 -26.94 -25.74 21.17
C HIS A 173 -25.91 -25.85 22.30
N SER A 174 -26.07 -25.03 23.34
CA SER A 174 -25.30 -25.17 24.56
C SER A 174 -25.85 -26.31 25.40
N GLU A 175 -24.98 -27.25 25.78
CA GLU A 175 -25.29 -28.34 26.70
C GLU A 175 -24.50 -28.17 28.00
N ALA A 176 -25.17 -28.36 29.14
CA ALA A 176 -24.53 -28.25 30.44
C ALA A 176 -23.34 -29.21 30.57
N GLY A 177 -22.17 -28.68 30.97
CA GLY A 177 -20.94 -29.45 31.15
C GLY A 177 -20.16 -29.77 29.87
N LYS A 178 -20.68 -29.38 28.69
CA LYS A 178 -19.90 -29.36 27.44
C LYS A 178 -19.34 -27.97 27.18
N GLN A 179 -18.19 -27.91 26.51
CA GLN A 179 -17.60 -26.65 26.07
C GLN A 179 -18.53 -25.96 25.07
N LYS A 180 -18.81 -24.68 25.31
CA LYS A 180 -19.37 -23.77 24.33
C LYS A 180 -18.22 -23.18 23.50
N PHE A 181 -18.31 -23.33 22.19
CA PHE A 181 -17.34 -22.77 21.25
C PHE A 181 -17.60 -21.28 21.00
N SER A 182 -16.58 -20.61 20.48
CA SER A 182 -16.68 -19.23 19.99
C SER A 182 -16.54 -19.21 18.47
N ASP A 183 -17.15 -18.23 17.84
CA ASP A 183 -16.83 -17.89 16.46
C ASP A 183 -15.67 -16.85 16.45
N ILE A 184 -15.12 -16.60 15.27
CA ILE A 184 -14.20 -15.47 15.06
C ILE A 184 -14.96 -14.14 15.15
N LYS A 185 -14.30 -13.08 15.63
CA LYS A 185 -14.94 -11.81 15.99
C LYS A 185 -14.66 -10.69 14.99
N ILE A 186 -15.67 -9.87 14.75
CA ILE A 186 -15.52 -8.58 14.08
C ILE A 186 -14.76 -7.64 15.02
N VAL A 187 -13.83 -6.86 14.47
CA VAL A 187 -12.99 -5.93 15.25
C VAL A 187 -13.07 -4.52 14.65
N SER A 188 -12.73 -3.51 15.46
CA SER A 188 -12.59 -2.14 14.95
C SER A 188 -11.34 -1.97 14.10
N GLU A 189 -11.31 -0.92 13.29
CA GLU A 189 -10.13 -0.52 12.50
C GLU A 189 -8.87 -0.35 13.36
N GLU A 190 -8.99 0.29 14.52
CA GLU A 190 -7.85 0.52 15.43
C GLU A 190 -7.30 -0.80 15.99
N GLU A 191 -8.19 -1.70 16.40
CA GLU A 191 -7.85 -3.03 16.90
C GLU A 191 -7.13 -3.85 15.82
N LEU A 192 -7.68 -3.85 14.60
CA LEU A 192 -7.11 -4.56 13.46
C LEU A 192 -5.73 -4.02 13.07
N THR A 193 -5.59 -2.69 13.02
CA THR A 193 -4.30 -2.03 12.74
C THR A 193 -3.25 -2.45 13.75
N ARG A 194 -3.63 -2.52 15.03
CA ARG A 194 -2.72 -2.94 16.11
C ARG A 194 -2.36 -4.42 16.00
N GLN A 195 -3.29 -5.28 15.61
CA GLN A 195 -3.04 -6.71 15.39
C GLN A 195 -2.07 -6.95 14.22
N PHE A 196 -2.25 -6.27 13.08
CA PHE A 196 -1.29 -6.34 11.97
C PHE A 196 0.10 -5.86 12.39
N LYS A 197 0.18 -4.73 13.09
CA LYS A 197 1.45 -4.21 13.59
C LYS A 197 2.13 -5.20 14.54
N LYS A 198 1.40 -5.80 15.47
CA LYS A 198 1.96 -6.78 16.42
C LYS A 198 2.42 -8.07 15.77
N ALA A 199 1.65 -8.59 14.81
CA ALA A 199 2.06 -9.73 14.03
C ALA A 199 3.34 -9.44 13.22
N HIS A 200 3.47 -8.23 12.64
CA HIS A 200 4.68 -7.79 11.94
C HIS A 200 5.88 -7.64 12.87
N ASP A 201 5.72 -6.92 13.99
CA ASP A 201 6.77 -6.68 14.98
C ASP A 201 7.31 -8.02 15.54
N ALA A 202 6.43 -9.01 15.73
CA ALA A 202 6.80 -10.35 16.17
C ALA A 202 7.64 -11.12 15.14
N LEU A 203 7.40 -10.92 13.84
CA LEU A 203 8.23 -11.48 12.77
C LEU A 203 9.57 -10.76 12.64
N TRP A 204 9.58 -9.45 12.81
CA TRP A 204 10.78 -8.63 12.76
C TRP A 204 11.74 -8.94 13.92
N GLY A 205 11.19 -9.06 15.14
CA GLY A 205 11.82 -9.70 16.29
C GLY A 205 13.23 -9.25 16.64
N GLY A 206 13.58 -7.97 16.42
CA GLY A 206 14.93 -7.44 16.70
C GLY A 206 15.96 -7.64 15.58
N GLY A 207 15.52 -7.79 14.32
CA GLY A 207 16.40 -7.81 13.14
C GLY A 207 16.66 -9.19 12.52
N HIS A 208 15.86 -10.19 12.87
CA HIS A 208 16.00 -11.54 12.30
C HIS A 208 15.48 -11.67 10.87
N LEU A 209 14.51 -10.85 10.49
CA LEU A 209 14.10 -10.63 9.11
C LEU A 209 14.31 -9.16 8.79
N ASN A 210 14.65 -8.86 7.54
CA ASN A 210 14.53 -7.48 7.11
C ASN A 210 13.03 -7.08 7.15
N PRO A 211 12.70 -5.79 7.39
CA PRO A 211 11.31 -5.36 7.51
C PRO A 211 10.43 -5.77 6.32
N SER A 212 11.00 -5.80 5.10
CA SER A 212 10.29 -6.24 3.90
C SER A 212 9.86 -7.68 3.94
N GLU A 213 10.77 -8.57 4.28
CA GLU A 213 10.52 -9.99 4.35
C GLU A 213 9.50 -10.27 5.44
N ALA A 214 9.58 -9.57 6.58
CA ALA A 214 8.56 -9.69 7.62
C ALA A 214 7.17 -9.26 7.14
N PHE A 215 7.08 -8.17 6.37
CA PHE A 215 5.84 -7.71 5.75
C PHE A 215 5.32 -8.71 4.72
N ASP A 216 6.17 -9.15 3.79
CA ASP A 216 5.83 -10.12 2.75
C ASP A 216 5.33 -11.44 3.33
N GLU A 217 5.98 -11.96 4.37
CA GLU A 217 5.56 -13.20 5.03
C GLU A 217 4.28 -13.01 5.86
N LEU A 218 4.03 -11.82 6.43
CA LEU A 218 2.76 -11.50 7.08
C LEU A 218 1.62 -11.43 6.06
N ASP A 219 1.82 -10.78 4.93
CA ASP A 219 0.83 -10.66 3.85
C ASP A 219 0.38 -12.04 3.34
N LYS A 220 1.32 -12.99 3.21
CA LYS A 220 0.98 -14.39 2.87
C LYS A 220 0.06 -15.05 3.91
N LEU A 221 0.27 -14.77 5.20
CA LEU A 221 -0.57 -15.31 6.27
C LEU A 221 -1.93 -14.62 6.35
N ILE A 222 -2.01 -13.31 6.11
CA ILE A 222 -3.28 -12.59 5.97
C ILE A 222 -4.06 -13.16 4.78
N PHE A 223 -3.41 -13.42 3.65
CA PHE A 223 -4.01 -14.09 2.50
C PHE A 223 -4.59 -15.47 2.86
N CYS A 224 -3.83 -16.29 3.60
CA CYS A 224 -4.32 -17.58 4.10
C CYS A 224 -5.55 -17.43 5.00
N LYS A 225 -5.57 -16.43 5.88
CA LYS A 225 -6.71 -16.15 6.76
C LYS A 225 -7.97 -15.80 5.99
N ILE A 226 -7.87 -14.89 5.01
CA ILE A 226 -8.98 -14.51 4.13
C ILE A 226 -9.51 -15.74 3.37
N TRP A 227 -8.61 -16.60 2.90
CA TRP A 227 -9.00 -17.81 2.20
C TRP A 227 -9.69 -18.84 3.08
N ASP A 228 -9.17 -19.01 4.31
CA ASP A 228 -9.79 -19.84 5.33
C ASP A 228 -11.21 -19.33 5.60
N GLU A 229 -11.41 -18.04 5.85
CA GLU A 229 -12.73 -17.47 6.14
C GLU A 229 -13.74 -17.63 4.99
N ARG A 230 -13.30 -17.55 3.73
CA ARG A 230 -14.15 -17.71 2.54
C ARG A 230 -14.52 -19.17 2.23
N LYS A 231 -13.86 -20.16 2.85
CA LYS A 231 -14.12 -21.57 2.62
C LYS A 231 -15.51 -21.98 3.14
N ALA A 232 -16.26 -22.70 2.31
CA ALA A 232 -17.57 -23.21 2.69
C ALA A 232 -17.45 -24.21 3.85
N ARG A 233 -18.18 -23.97 4.94
CA ARG A 233 -18.20 -24.79 6.17
C ARG A 233 -19.62 -25.03 6.66
N LYS A 234 -19.83 -26.12 7.40
CA LYS A 234 -21.05 -26.34 8.17
C LYS A 234 -20.90 -25.72 9.56
N PRO A 235 -22.02 -25.31 10.21
CA PRO A 235 -21.97 -24.86 11.59
C PRO A 235 -21.30 -25.89 12.50
N GLY A 236 -20.33 -25.45 13.30
CA GLY A 236 -19.52 -26.30 14.18
C GLY A 236 -18.23 -26.85 13.56
N ASP A 237 -18.01 -26.70 12.25
CA ASP A 237 -16.73 -27.06 11.64
C ASP A 237 -15.64 -26.07 12.11
N PRO A 238 -14.44 -26.53 12.46
CA PRO A 238 -13.33 -25.66 12.88
C PRO A 238 -12.76 -24.87 11.70
N TYR A 239 -12.25 -23.67 11.99
CA TYR A 239 -11.38 -22.92 11.08
C TYR A 239 -10.00 -23.58 10.95
N ASP A 240 -9.39 -23.58 9.76
CA ASP A 240 -8.07 -24.18 9.57
C ASP A 240 -6.96 -23.22 10.05
N PHE A 241 -7.21 -21.90 9.96
CA PHE A 241 -6.34 -20.83 10.47
C PHE A 241 -6.57 -20.63 11.97
N GLN A 242 -6.21 -21.65 12.76
CA GLN A 242 -6.16 -21.56 14.21
C GLN A 242 -5.16 -22.57 14.77
N ILE A 243 -4.75 -22.34 16.02
CA ILE A 243 -3.97 -23.31 16.77
C ILE A 243 -4.90 -24.46 17.19
N ILE A 244 -4.58 -25.68 16.75
CA ILE A 244 -5.27 -26.91 17.14
C ILE A 244 -4.27 -27.77 17.90
N THR A 245 -4.60 -28.15 19.13
CA THR A 245 -3.71 -28.92 20.01
C THR A 245 -3.72 -30.40 19.68
N VAL A 246 -2.67 -31.09 20.13
CA VAL A 246 -2.46 -32.52 19.88
C VAL A 246 -2.49 -33.27 21.21
N GLU A 247 -3.25 -34.36 21.26
CA GLU A 247 -3.32 -35.20 22.45
C GLU A 247 -2.01 -35.99 22.61
N LYS A 248 -1.57 -36.21 23.85
CA LYS A 248 -0.30 -36.90 24.13
C LYS A 248 -0.25 -38.31 23.55
N GLU A 249 -1.39 -38.99 23.43
CA GLU A 249 -1.50 -40.33 22.85
C GLU A 249 -1.17 -40.38 21.36
N GLU A 250 -1.26 -39.24 20.67
CA GLU A 250 -0.90 -39.12 19.25
C GLU A 250 0.63 -39.08 19.05
N ILE A 251 1.40 -38.78 20.11
CA ILE A 251 2.85 -38.71 20.03
C ILE A 251 3.47 -40.12 20.05
N LYS A 252 4.31 -40.39 19.05
CA LYS A 252 5.05 -41.65 18.96
C LYS A 252 5.91 -41.83 20.21
N ASN A 253 5.82 -43.01 20.82
CA ASN A 253 6.56 -43.37 22.03
C ASN A 253 6.27 -42.49 23.26
N PHE A 254 5.11 -41.81 23.33
CA PHE A 254 4.78 -40.91 24.45
C PHE A 254 5.02 -41.52 25.85
N LYS A 255 4.75 -42.83 26.02
CA LYS A 255 4.96 -43.56 27.28
C LYS A 255 6.43 -43.66 27.74
N LYS A 256 7.39 -43.40 26.85
CA LYS A 256 8.83 -43.52 27.10
C LYS A 256 9.51 -42.15 27.26
N LEU A 257 8.80 -41.06 26.96
CA LEU A 257 9.33 -39.70 27.07
C LEU A 257 9.16 -39.20 28.51
N SER A 258 10.12 -38.43 28.99
CA SER A 258 9.91 -37.58 30.17
C SER A 258 8.84 -36.53 29.88
N GLU A 259 8.22 -35.95 30.91
CA GLU A 259 7.16 -34.95 30.77
C GLU A 259 7.61 -33.75 29.92
N LYS A 260 8.85 -33.28 30.10
CA LYS A 260 9.43 -32.18 29.31
C LYS A 260 9.72 -32.56 27.85
N GLU A 261 10.14 -33.80 27.60
CA GLU A 261 10.32 -34.29 26.24
C GLU A 261 8.97 -34.45 25.52
N LEU A 262 7.95 -34.90 26.25
CA LEU A 262 6.59 -35.06 25.73
C LEU A 262 5.96 -33.70 25.41
N GLU A 263 6.07 -32.71 26.31
CA GLU A 263 5.65 -31.32 26.07
C GLU A 263 6.27 -30.76 24.78
N ASN A 264 7.59 -30.89 24.63
CA ASN A 264 8.29 -30.44 23.43
C ASN A 264 7.83 -31.18 22.17
N ALA A 265 7.63 -32.50 22.26
CA ALA A 265 7.16 -33.30 21.13
C ALA A 265 5.74 -32.92 20.71
N ILE A 266 4.83 -32.66 21.65
CA ILE A 266 3.48 -32.13 21.38
C ILE A 266 3.59 -30.78 20.67
N ARG A 267 4.37 -29.84 21.21
CA ARG A 267 4.52 -28.50 20.61
C ARG A 267 5.08 -28.55 19.20
N ILE A 268 6.06 -29.43 18.93
CA ILE A 268 6.63 -29.62 17.59
C ILE A 268 5.57 -30.16 16.62
N GLU A 269 4.81 -31.18 17.04
CA GLU A 269 3.76 -31.78 16.22
C GLU A 269 2.62 -30.79 15.93
N GLU A 270 2.15 -30.05 16.93
CA GLU A 270 1.15 -28.97 16.77
C GLU A 270 1.62 -27.93 15.75
N ASN A 271 2.86 -27.45 15.90
CA ASN A 271 3.44 -26.46 15.01
C ASN A 271 3.58 -26.99 13.58
N SER A 272 3.96 -28.27 13.42
CA SER A 272 4.05 -28.92 12.11
C SER A 272 2.68 -29.02 11.43
N ARG A 273 1.66 -29.52 12.15
CA ARG A 273 0.30 -29.64 11.61
C ARG A 273 -0.31 -28.28 11.28
N LEU A 274 -0.06 -27.27 12.09
CA LEU A 274 -0.47 -25.90 11.79
C LEU A 274 0.19 -25.40 10.49
N ALA A 275 1.51 -25.53 10.38
CA ALA A 275 2.24 -25.11 9.19
C ALA A 275 1.76 -25.82 7.92
N GLU A 276 1.44 -27.12 8.01
CA GLU A 276 0.84 -27.89 6.91
C GLU A 276 -0.52 -27.34 6.50
N ARG A 277 -1.43 -27.07 7.45
CA ARG A 277 -2.73 -26.45 7.16
C ARG A 277 -2.58 -25.08 6.50
N ILE A 278 -1.71 -24.23 7.04
CA ILE A 278 -1.44 -22.90 6.48
C ILE A 278 -0.87 -22.99 5.06
N LYS A 279 0.09 -23.89 4.80
CA LYS A 279 0.63 -24.11 3.45
C LYS A 279 -0.42 -24.68 2.50
N SER A 280 -1.34 -25.50 2.98
CA SER A 280 -2.47 -25.98 2.18
C SER A 280 -3.40 -24.83 1.77
N LEU A 281 -3.79 -23.98 2.73
CA LEU A 281 -4.60 -22.78 2.46
C LEU A 281 -3.91 -21.85 1.44
N TYR A 282 -2.60 -21.65 1.62
CA TYR A 282 -1.79 -20.87 0.70
C TYR A 282 -1.77 -21.47 -0.72
N GLY A 283 -1.62 -22.79 -0.82
CA GLY A 283 -1.66 -23.52 -2.08
C GLY A 283 -3.01 -23.40 -2.80
N GLU A 284 -4.12 -23.50 -2.06
CA GLU A 284 -5.48 -23.29 -2.60
C GLU A 284 -5.65 -21.88 -3.17
N GLY A 285 -5.20 -20.86 -2.43
CA GLY A 285 -5.24 -19.48 -2.88
C GLY A 285 -4.36 -19.23 -4.11
N ARG A 286 -3.14 -19.77 -4.13
CA ARG A 286 -2.23 -19.68 -5.28
C ARG A 286 -2.74 -20.34 -6.56
N VAL A 287 -3.58 -21.37 -6.46
CA VAL A 287 -4.19 -22.01 -7.64
C VAL A 287 -5.22 -21.08 -8.27
N LYS A 288 -6.00 -20.37 -7.46
CA LYS A 288 -6.96 -19.39 -7.99
C LYS A 288 -6.24 -18.12 -8.47
N ASP A 289 -5.21 -17.70 -7.76
CA ASP A 289 -4.53 -16.42 -7.98
C ASP A 289 -3.00 -16.60 -8.08
N PRO A 290 -2.50 -17.25 -9.15
CA PRO A 290 -1.09 -17.63 -9.29
C PRO A 290 -0.14 -16.43 -9.42
N GLU A 291 -0.69 -15.26 -9.72
CA GLU A 291 0.07 -14.02 -9.87
C GLU A 291 0.20 -13.22 -8.58
N VAL A 292 -0.55 -13.55 -7.51
CA VAL A 292 -0.50 -12.81 -6.24
C VAL A 292 0.76 -13.19 -5.46
N PHE A 293 1.07 -14.48 -5.33
CA PHE A 293 2.32 -14.90 -4.70
C PHE A 293 3.00 -16.04 -5.47
N ARG A 294 4.25 -15.80 -5.90
CA ARG A 294 5.07 -16.79 -6.64
C ARG A 294 5.86 -17.71 -5.71
N ASP A 295 6.34 -17.16 -4.60
CA ASP A 295 7.18 -17.87 -3.62
C ASP A 295 6.33 -18.65 -2.60
N ASP A 296 6.96 -19.58 -1.88
CA ASP A 296 6.34 -20.27 -0.74
C ASP A 296 6.45 -19.45 0.56
N ILE A 297 5.77 -19.89 1.61
CA ILE A 297 5.93 -19.36 2.98
C ILE A 297 7.27 -19.86 3.52
N ARG A 298 8.15 -18.93 3.89
CA ARG A 298 9.53 -19.20 4.34
C ARG A 298 9.68 -19.17 5.86
N LEU A 299 8.60 -18.87 6.58
CA LEU A 299 8.57 -18.84 8.04
C LEU A 299 8.80 -20.22 8.65
N THR A 300 9.50 -20.26 9.78
CA THR A 300 9.56 -21.45 10.63
C THR A 300 8.19 -21.75 11.23
N HIS A 301 7.95 -23.01 11.62
CA HIS A 301 6.66 -23.41 12.19
C HIS A 301 6.31 -22.61 13.46
N GLU A 302 7.30 -22.24 14.27
CA GLU A 302 7.12 -21.40 15.45
C GLU A 302 6.64 -20.00 15.09
N ARG A 303 7.21 -19.38 14.05
CA ARG A 303 6.81 -18.04 13.61
C ARG A 303 5.41 -18.02 13.00
N ILE A 304 5.06 -19.06 12.24
CA ILE A 304 3.68 -19.24 11.76
C ILE A 304 2.73 -19.27 12.95
N ARG A 305 3.04 -20.05 13.99
CA ARG A 305 2.23 -20.08 15.21
C ARG A 305 2.09 -18.72 15.88
N THR A 306 3.19 -17.96 16.00
CA THR A 306 3.15 -16.64 16.63
C THR A 306 2.20 -15.70 15.90
N VAL A 307 2.26 -15.64 14.56
CA VAL A 307 1.35 -14.80 13.77
C VAL A 307 -0.10 -15.29 13.85
N VAL A 308 -0.32 -16.62 13.75
CA VAL A 308 -1.66 -17.20 13.90
C VAL A 308 -2.25 -16.87 15.28
N ALA A 309 -1.43 -16.82 16.34
CA ALA A 309 -1.91 -16.47 17.67
C ALA A 309 -2.52 -15.06 17.77
N TYR A 310 -2.05 -14.11 16.95
CA TYR A 310 -2.59 -12.74 16.85
C TYR A 310 -3.84 -12.67 15.96
N LEU A 311 -3.88 -13.44 14.87
CA LEU A 311 -4.90 -13.28 13.82
C LEU A 311 -6.06 -14.28 13.88
N GLN A 312 -5.91 -15.42 14.57
CA GLN A 312 -6.91 -16.52 14.56
C GLN A 312 -8.29 -16.12 15.06
N GLU A 313 -8.38 -15.20 16.04
CA GLU A 313 -9.66 -14.79 16.64
C GLU A 313 -10.40 -13.77 15.77
N ILE A 314 -9.72 -13.11 14.83
CA ILE A 314 -10.26 -12.00 14.05
C ILE A 314 -11.04 -12.54 12.85
N ASN A 315 -12.14 -11.87 12.50
CA ASN A 315 -12.89 -12.07 11.27
C ASN A 315 -12.59 -10.95 10.28
N LEU A 316 -11.75 -11.22 9.27
CA LEU A 316 -11.42 -10.23 8.24
C LEU A 316 -12.54 -10.07 7.18
N GLY A 317 -13.34 -11.11 6.96
CA GLY A 317 -14.39 -11.14 5.95
C GLY A 317 -15.60 -10.29 6.34
N GLU A 318 -16.10 -10.47 7.57
CA GLU A 318 -17.27 -9.76 8.10
C GLU A 318 -16.91 -8.45 8.80
N THR A 319 -15.63 -8.19 9.08
CA THR A 319 -15.22 -6.84 9.49
C THR A 319 -15.54 -5.86 8.36
N ASP A 320 -16.19 -4.77 8.74
CA ASP A 320 -16.59 -3.70 7.84
C ASP A 320 -15.47 -3.35 6.86
N LEU A 321 -15.84 -3.25 5.58
CA LEU A 321 -14.90 -3.17 4.46
C LEU A 321 -14.01 -1.94 4.55
N ASP A 322 -14.62 -0.83 4.94
CA ASP A 322 -13.96 0.43 5.23
C ASP A 322 -12.95 0.32 6.37
N SER A 323 -13.33 -0.38 7.45
CA SER A 323 -12.49 -0.62 8.62
C SER A 323 -11.28 -1.51 8.31
N LYS A 324 -11.46 -2.63 7.59
CA LYS A 324 -10.34 -3.52 7.20
C LYS A 324 -9.41 -2.87 6.18
N GLY A 325 -9.98 -2.11 5.25
CA GLY A 325 -9.25 -1.35 4.26
C GLY A 325 -8.31 -0.32 4.87
N ARG A 326 -8.87 0.61 5.67
CA ARG A 326 -8.09 1.67 6.32
C ARG A 326 -7.05 1.12 7.31
N ALA A 327 -7.36 0.03 8.01
CA ALA A 327 -6.40 -0.63 8.90
C ALA A 327 -5.17 -1.15 8.14
N PHE A 328 -5.39 -1.83 7.01
CA PHE A 328 -4.31 -2.31 6.15
C PHE A 328 -3.53 -1.16 5.52
N GLU A 329 -4.20 -0.12 5.02
CA GLU A 329 -3.54 1.07 4.46
C GLU A 329 -2.70 1.83 5.49
N THR A 330 -3.18 1.94 6.72
CA THR A 330 -2.44 2.57 7.82
C THR A 330 -1.19 1.77 8.16
N PHE A 331 -1.34 0.45 8.26
CA PHE A 331 -0.23 -0.47 8.45
C PHE A 331 0.80 -0.35 7.32
N MET A 332 0.38 -0.48 6.06
CA MET A 332 1.22 -0.30 4.87
C MET A 332 1.91 1.07 4.85
N GLY A 333 1.15 2.14 5.06
CA GLY A 333 1.66 3.51 5.00
C GLY A 333 2.74 3.78 6.04
N SER A 334 2.65 3.18 7.23
CA SER A 334 3.70 3.25 8.25
C SER A 334 4.94 2.43 7.88
N PHE A 335 4.74 1.29 7.21
CA PHE A 335 5.80 0.38 6.80
C PHE A 335 6.67 0.97 5.67
N PHE A 336 6.02 1.52 4.66
CA PHE A 336 6.71 2.06 3.50
C PHE A 336 7.36 3.43 3.73
N ARG A 337 6.81 4.24 4.66
CA ARG A 337 7.44 5.50 5.14
C ARG A 337 8.63 5.19 6.04
N GLY A 338 9.76 4.78 5.44
CA GLY A 338 11.04 4.67 6.15
C GLY A 338 12.00 3.67 5.52
N ASN A 339 11.60 2.40 5.41
CA ASN A 339 12.53 1.30 5.13
C ASN A 339 12.74 0.99 3.65
N PHE A 340 11.86 1.48 2.76
CA PHE A 340 11.87 1.14 1.33
C PHE A 340 12.35 2.24 0.40
N GLY A 341 12.51 3.47 0.89
CA GLY A 341 12.91 4.62 0.07
C GLY A 341 11.94 4.92 -1.08
N GLN A 342 10.70 4.45 -1.01
CA GLN A 342 9.67 4.65 -2.03
C GLN A 342 8.63 5.67 -1.60
N TYR A 343 8.28 6.56 -2.53
CA TYR A 343 7.40 7.70 -2.31
C TYR A 343 5.98 7.37 -2.78
N PHE A 344 5.06 7.19 -1.84
CA PHE A 344 3.64 7.00 -2.17
C PHE A 344 2.98 8.34 -2.46
N THR A 345 2.01 8.35 -3.37
CA THR A 345 1.22 9.55 -3.61
C THR A 345 0.40 9.88 -2.36
N PRO A 346 0.51 11.09 -1.80
CA PRO A 346 -0.27 11.50 -0.64
C PRO A 346 -1.77 11.41 -0.87
N ARG A 347 -2.52 10.97 0.16
CA ARG A 347 -3.97 10.72 0.06
C ARG A 347 -4.80 11.93 -0.39
N PRO A 348 -4.53 13.18 0.04
CA PRO A 348 -5.24 14.34 -0.47
C PRO A 348 -5.10 14.52 -1.99
N ILE A 349 -3.92 14.22 -2.54
CA ILE A 349 -3.65 14.30 -3.99
C ILE A 349 -4.35 13.17 -4.74
N VAL A 350 -4.28 11.93 -4.22
CA VAL A 350 -4.99 10.77 -4.79
C VAL A 350 -6.48 11.06 -4.87
N LYS A 351 -7.08 11.49 -3.75
CA LYS A 351 -8.49 11.86 -3.64
C LYS A 351 -8.87 12.94 -4.64
N PHE A 352 -8.08 14.02 -4.68
CA PHE A 352 -8.30 15.13 -5.60
C PHE A 352 -8.37 14.67 -7.06
N ILE A 353 -7.39 13.87 -7.52
CA ILE A 353 -7.35 13.37 -8.90
C ILE A 353 -8.57 12.48 -9.21
N THR A 354 -8.92 11.56 -8.32
CA THR A 354 -10.04 10.64 -8.55
C THR A 354 -11.39 11.34 -8.51
N ASP A 355 -11.56 12.32 -7.62
CA ASP A 355 -12.84 13.01 -7.42
C ASP A 355 -13.21 13.90 -8.60
N VAL A 356 -12.24 14.55 -9.25
CA VAL A 356 -12.51 15.49 -10.36
C VAL A 356 -12.81 14.81 -11.69
N LEU A 357 -12.28 13.60 -11.91
CA LEU A 357 -12.49 12.85 -13.16
C LEU A 357 -13.87 12.17 -13.17
N PRO A 358 -14.63 12.17 -14.27
CA PRO A 358 -15.96 11.57 -14.34
C PRO A 358 -15.94 10.03 -14.45
N ILE A 359 -15.26 9.36 -13.52
CA ILE A 359 -15.18 7.89 -13.43
C ILE A 359 -16.52 7.34 -12.95
N THR A 360 -17.02 6.31 -13.65
CA THR A 360 -18.25 5.56 -13.34
C THR A 360 -17.99 4.06 -13.34
N HIS A 361 -18.96 3.25 -12.90
CA HIS A 361 -18.85 1.78 -12.92
C HIS A 361 -18.61 1.14 -14.31
N GLU A 362 -18.88 1.86 -15.41
CA GLU A 362 -18.61 1.40 -16.78
C GLU A 362 -17.21 1.78 -17.29
N SER A 363 -16.49 2.61 -16.54
CA SER A 363 -15.21 3.18 -16.97
C SER A 363 -14.06 2.19 -16.78
N LEU A 364 -13.19 2.02 -17.77
CA LEU A 364 -11.92 1.30 -17.65
C LEU A 364 -10.82 2.23 -17.12
N VAL A 365 -10.29 1.91 -15.94
CA VAL A 365 -9.29 2.70 -15.23
C VAL A 365 -7.97 1.95 -15.14
N LEU A 366 -6.87 2.61 -15.50
CA LEU A 366 -5.52 2.08 -15.39
C LEU A 366 -4.62 2.99 -14.56
N ASP A 367 -3.81 2.39 -13.70
CA ASP A 367 -2.60 3.02 -13.15
C ASP A 367 -1.36 2.26 -13.61
N THR A 368 -0.54 2.91 -14.46
CA THR A 368 0.66 2.32 -15.07
C THR A 368 1.85 2.17 -14.11
N SER A 369 1.75 2.72 -12.90
CA SER A 369 2.77 2.64 -11.86
C SER A 369 2.09 2.68 -10.50
N CYS A 370 1.30 1.64 -10.21
CA CYS A 370 0.27 1.69 -9.19
C CYS A 370 0.78 1.70 -7.74
N GLY A 371 2.05 1.38 -7.51
CA GLY A 371 2.58 1.24 -6.16
C GLY A 371 1.69 0.28 -5.35
N SER A 372 1.20 0.73 -4.20
CA SER A 372 0.28 0.00 -3.31
C SER A 372 -1.19 -0.02 -3.76
N GLY A 373 -1.52 0.50 -4.94
CA GLY A 373 -2.88 0.54 -5.47
C GLY A 373 -3.72 1.72 -4.97
N GLY A 374 -3.11 2.77 -4.41
CA GLY A 374 -3.84 3.89 -3.81
C GLY A 374 -4.83 4.57 -4.78
N PHE A 375 -4.45 4.80 -6.03
CA PHE A 375 -5.33 5.37 -7.05
C PHE A 375 -6.49 4.42 -7.41
N LEU A 376 -6.20 3.12 -7.57
CA LEU A 376 -7.21 2.11 -7.89
C LEU A 376 -8.27 2.00 -6.78
N LEU A 377 -7.82 2.02 -5.54
CA LEU A 377 -8.71 1.99 -4.39
C LEU A 377 -9.60 3.24 -4.31
N TYR A 378 -9.06 4.44 -4.58
CA TYR A 378 -9.87 5.65 -4.55
C TYR A 378 -10.87 5.71 -5.73
N ALA A 379 -10.51 5.16 -6.89
CA ALA A 379 -11.46 4.96 -7.98
C ALA A 379 -12.59 3.98 -7.58
N LEU A 380 -12.25 2.88 -6.90
CA LEU A 380 -13.22 1.95 -6.33
C LEU A 380 -14.15 2.62 -5.31
N ASN A 381 -13.60 3.37 -4.36
CA ASN A 381 -14.37 4.08 -3.34
C ASN A 381 -15.31 5.12 -3.96
N LYS A 382 -14.88 5.81 -5.02
CA LYS A 382 -15.75 6.71 -5.78
C LYS A 382 -16.95 5.97 -6.38
N VAL A 383 -16.73 4.83 -7.04
CA VAL A 383 -17.83 4.03 -7.61
C VAL A 383 -18.72 3.42 -6.54
N ARG A 384 -18.17 3.06 -5.37
CA ARG A 384 -18.99 2.64 -4.20
C ARG A 384 -19.89 3.75 -3.70
N ASN A 385 -19.38 4.96 -3.58
CA ASN A 385 -20.19 6.11 -3.16
C ASN A 385 -21.31 6.37 -4.16
N GLN A 386 -21.04 6.27 -5.47
CA GLN A 386 -22.07 6.31 -6.51
C GLN A 386 -23.10 5.19 -6.34
N ALA A 387 -22.67 3.95 -6.05
CA ALA A 387 -23.58 2.84 -5.77
C ALA A 387 -24.49 3.14 -4.57
N THR A 388 -23.95 3.72 -3.49
CA THR A 388 -24.72 4.14 -2.31
C THR A 388 -25.73 5.23 -2.66
N GLU A 389 -25.38 6.19 -3.52
CA GLU A 389 -26.30 7.21 -4.02
C GLU A 389 -27.43 6.62 -4.88
N PHE A 390 -27.13 5.63 -5.74
CA PHE A 390 -28.13 4.96 -6.58
C PHE A 390 -29.02 3.97 -5.80
N TYR A 391 -28.51 3.39 -4.72
CA TYR A 391 -29.17 2.36 -3.93
C TYR A 391 -29.14 2.71 -2.43
N PRO A 392 -29.84 3.78 -1.99
CA PRO A 392 -29.74 4.29 -0.63
C PRO A 392 -30.30 3.32 0.44
N GLU A 393 -31.14 2.37 0.06
CA GLU A 393 -31.73 1.37 0.97
C GLU A 393 -30.91 0.05 1.02
N TYR A 394 -29.68 0.02 0.50
CA TYR A 394 -28.87 -1.21 0.39
C TYR A 394 -28.63 -1.95 1.71
N GLU A 395 -28.72 -1.29 2.87
CA GLU A 395 -28.56 -1.92 4.19
C GLU A 395 -29.82 -2.65 4.67
N THR A 396 -30.99 -2.21 4.22
CA THR A 396 -32.29 -2.70 4.74
C THR A 396 -33.09 -3.48 3.70
N ASN A 397 -32.83 -3.24 2.41
CA ASN A 397 -33.53 -3.86 1.29
C ASN A 397 -32.61 -4.86 0.56
N PRO A 398 -32.90 -6.18 0.60
CA PRO A 398 -32.05 -7.20 -0.05
C PRO A 398 -31.87 -7.02 -1.57
N SER A 399 -32.88 -6.46 -2.26
CA SER A 399 -32.76 -6.22 -3.71
C SER A 399 -31.77 -5.10 -4.00
N ASP A 400 -31.81 -4.02 -3.21
CA ASP A 400 -30.89 -2.90 -3.38
C ASP A 400 -29.49 -3.27 -2.92
N ASN A 401 -29.36 -4.08 -1.86
CA ASN A 401 -28.09 -4.69 -1.44
C ASN A 401 -27.40 -5.42 -2.60
N THR A 402 -28.15 -6.27 -3.31
CA THR A 402 -27.63 -7.05 -4.43
C THR A 402 -27.19 -6.16 -5.60
N LYS A 403 -27.97 -5.12 -5.92
CA LYS A 403 -27.63 -4.19 -7.00
C LYS A 403 -26.46 -3.28 -6.65
N HIS A 404 -26.41 -2.78 -5.41
CA HIS A 404 -25.30 -2.01 -4.86
C HIS A 404 -24.00 -2.80 -4.96
N TYR A 405 -24.00 -4.02 -4.40
CA TYR A 405 -22.86 -4.92 -4.45
C TYR A 405 -22.41 -5.16 -5.88
N LYS A 406 -23.32 -5.55 -6.78
CA LYS A 406 -22.99 -5.81 -8.18
C LYS A 406 -22.43 -4.57 -8.89
N HIS A 407 -22.97 -3.37 -8.62
CA HIS A 407 -22.56 -2.14 -9.27
C HIS A 407 -21.08 -1.81 -9.04
N TRP A 408 -20.63 -1.84 -7.78
CA TRP A 408 -19.23 -1.55 -7.48
C TRP A 408 -18.33 -2.78 -7.67
N HIS A 409 -18.81 -3.99 -7.38
CA HIS A 409 -17.99 -5.20 -7.48
C HIS A 409 -17.67 -5.56 -8.93
N ASP A 410 -18.62 -5.43 -9.86
CA ASP A 410 -18.35 -5.66 -11.29
C ASP A 410 -17.30 -4.68 -11.82
N PHE A 411 -17.34 -3.41 -11.39
CA PHE A 411 -16.31 -2.42 -11.71
C PHE A 411 -14.94 -2.82 -11.16
N ALA A 412 -14.90 -3.23 -9.88
CA ALA A 412 -13.68 -3.59 -9.20
C ALA A 412 -12.99 -4.81 -9.85
N GLU A 413 -13.78 -5.84 -10.19
CA GLU A 413 -13.30 -7.09 -10.79
C GLU A 413 -12.87 -6.90 -12.25
N LYS A 414 -13.62 -6.12 -13.04
CA LYS A 414 -13.47 -6.12 -14.51
C LYS A 414 -12.82 -4.87 -15.08
N ASN A 415 -12.85 -3.75 -14.33
CA ASN A 415 -12.57 -2.44 -14.90
C ASN A 415 -11.39 -1.69 -14.26
N LEU A 416 -10.81 -2.21 -13.17
CA LEU A 416 -9.59 -1.67 -12.56
C LEU A 416 -8.34 -2.44 -12.99
N TYR A 417 -7.30 -1.71 -13.40
CA TYR A 417 -6.03 -2.24 -13.90
C TYR A 417 -4.84 -1.53 -13.26
N GLY A 418 -3.83 -2.29 -12.85
CA GLY A 418 -2.62 -1.75 -12.21
C GLY A 418 -1.35 -2.44 -12.68
N ILE A 419 -0.29 -1.67 -12.91
CA ILE A 419 1.04 -2.20 -13.20
C ILE A 419 2.02 -1.70 -12.15
N GLU A 420 2.76 -2.61 -11.52
CA GLU A 420 3.84 -2.26 -10.60
C GLU A 420 5.07 -3.12 -10.91
N ILE A 421 6.25 -2.48 -11.00
CA ILE A 421 7.49 -3.17 -11.38
C ILE A 421 8.08 -3.97 -10.22
N ASN A 422 7.90 -3.50 -8.99
CA ASN A 422 8.39 -4.16 -7.80
C ASN A 422 7.43 -5.27 -7.34
N GLU A 423 7.92 -6.50 -7.26
CA GLU A 423 7.09 -7.65 -6.89
C GLU A 423 6.46 -7.48 -5.50
N GLN A 424 7.22 -7.11 -4.47
CA GLN A 424 6.70 -6.95 -3.10
C GLN A 424 5.60 -5.90 -3.01
N ILE A 425 5.75 -4.79 -3.75
CA ILE A 425 4.77 -3.69 -3.71
C ILE A 425 3.54 -4.04 -4.54
N SER A 426 3.72 -4.69 -5.69
CA SER A 426 2.60 -5.22 -6.47
C SER A 426 1.78 -6.24 -5.67
N ARG A 427 2.42 -7.03 -4.79
CA ARG A 427 1.72 -7.93 -3.86
C ARG A 427 0.94 -7.16 -2.82
N ALA A 428 1.54 -6.13 -2.23
CA ALA A 428 0.85 -5.27 -1.28
C ALA A 428 -0.37 -4.60 -1.93
N ALA A 429 -0.27 -4.16 -3.19
CA ALA A 429 -1.41 -3.66 -3.96
C ALA A 429 -2.48 -4.73 -4.17
N LYS A 430 -2.12 -5.92 -4.63
CA LYS A 430 -3.07 -7.04 -4.78
C LYS A 430 -3.76 -7.38 -3.46
N MET A 431 -3.02 -7.42 -2.35
CA MET A 431 -3.58 -7.66 -1.03
C MET A 431 -4.50 -6.53 -0.59
N ASN A 432 -4.13 -5.28 -0.84
CA ASN A 432 -4.99 -4.12 -0.58
C ASN A 432 -6.30 -4.26 -1.35
N MET A 433 -6.24 -4.68 -2.61
CA MET A 433 -7.40 -4.95 -3.45
C MET A 433 -8.25 -6.13 -2.89
N ILE A 434 -7.63 -7.28 -2.58
CA ILE A 434 -8.28 -8.47 -1.97
C ILE A 434 -9.05 -8.12 -0.69
N ILE A 435 -8.43 -7.33 0.19
CA ILE A 435 -9.01 -6.91 1.48
C ILE A 435 -10.26 -6.06 1.26
N HIS A 436 -10.27 -5.24 0.20
CA HIS A 436 -11.44 -4.47 -0.20
C HIS A 436 -12.42 -5.28 -1.06
N ASP A 437 -12.36 -6.61 -1.09
CA ASP A 437 -13.31 -7.48 -1.81
C ASP A 437 -13.55 -7.08 -3.28
N ASP A 438 -12.52 -6.59 -3.98
CA ASP A 438 -12.61 -6.22 -5.39
C ASP A 438 -12.20 -7.34 -6.37
N GLY A 439 -11.65 -8.44 -5.87
CA GLY A 439 -11.21 -9.57 -6.68
C GLY A 439 -9.84 -9.42 -7.37
N HIS A 440 -9.06 -8.36 -7.10
CA HIS A 440 -7.65 -8.13 -7.49
C HIS A 440 -7.27 -8.33 -8.97
N THR A 441 -8.25 -8.52 -9.85
CA THR A 441 -8.13 -9.36 -11.05
C THR A 441 -7.13 -8.84 -12.10
N ASN A 442 -6.78 -7.54 -12.06
CA ASN A 442 -5.86 -6.96 -13.05
C ASN A 442 -4.75 -6.09 -12.45
N VAL A 443 -4.26 -6.37 -11.25
CA VAL A 443 -2.97 -5.83 -10.79
C VAL A 443 -1.86 -6.81 -11.18
N ILE A 444 -0.83 -6.35 -11.88
CA ILE A 444 0.27 -7.19 -12.37
C ILE A 444 1.65 -6.71 -11.93
N THR A 445 2.58 -7.65 -11.78
CA THR A 445 4.00 -7.34 -11.61
C THR A 445 4.69 -7.29 -12.98
N SER A 446 4.90 -6.09 -13.52
CA SER A 446 5.55 -5.89 -14.81
C SER A 446 6.16 -4.49 -14.90
N ASP A 447 7.07 -4.29 -15.86
CA ASP A 447 7.56 -2.97 -16.20
C ASP A 447 6.50 -2.26 -17.07
N GLY A 448 5.95 -1.16 -16.56
CA GLY A 448 4.85 -0.41 -17.20
C GLY A 448 5.21 0.21 -18.56
N LEU A 449 6.51 0.30 -18.89
CA LEU A 449 7.00 0.76 -20.18
C LEU A 449 7.16 -0.35 -21.23
N LEU A 450 6.87 -1.61 -20.88
CA LEU A 450 6.85 -2.71 -21.85
C LEU A 450 5.66 -2.60 -22.80
N LEU A 451 5.84 -3.18 -23.98
CA LEU A 451 4.76 -3.30 -24.95
C LEU A 451 3.67 -4.28 -24.44
N PRO A 452 2.39 -4.07 -24.79
CA PRO A 452 1.28 -4.98 -24.49
C PRO A 452 1.59 -6.47 -24.71
N GLU A 453 2.25 -6.80 -25.82
CA GLU A 453 2.58 -8.19 -26.19
C GLU A 453 3.60 -8.81 -25.22
N GLU A 454 4.53 -8.01 -24.70
CA GLU A 454 5.50 -8.45 -23.70
C GLU A 454 4.86 -8.57 -22.31
N ILE A 455 3.95 -7.66 -21.96
CA ILE A 455 3.14 -7.74 -20.74
C ILE A 455 2.29 -9.01 -20.75
N GLU A 456 1.57 -9.29 -21.84
CA GLU A 456 0.76 -10.51 -21.99
C GLU A 456 1.67 -11.74 -21.88
N LYS A 457 2.84 -11.75 -22.52
CA LYS A 457 3.77 -12.88 -22.44
C LYS A 457 4.25 -13.15 -21.02
N ASN A 458 4.53 -12.10 -20.25
CA ASN A 458 5.12 -12.20 -18.91
C ASN A 458 4.09 -12.50 -17.81
N THR A 459 2.85 -12.05 -18.00
CA THR A 459 1.78 -12.12 -16.97
C THR A 459 0.64 -13.07 -17.36
N LYS A 460 0.48 -13.35 -18.65
CA LYS A 460 -0.70 -14.03 -19.24
C LYS A 460 -1.99 -13.21 -19.13
N ASN A 461 -1.91 -11.96 -18.65
CA ASN A 461 -3.04 -11.05 -18.62
C ASN A 461 -3.19 -10.36 -19.99
N ARG A 462 -4.36 -10.50 -20.61
CA ARG A 462 -4.69 -9.96 -21.94
C ARG A 462 -5.37 -8.59 -21.91
N GLY A 463 -5.63 -8.04 -20.72
CA GLY A 463 -6.35 -6.78 -20.56
C GLY A 463 -5.51 -5.53 -20.80
N PHE A 464 -4.18 -5.64 -20.82
CA PHE A 464 -3.28 -4.51 -21.03
C PHE A 464 -3.01 -4.28 -22.51
N THR A 465 -3.98 -3.71 -23.23
CA THR A 465 -3.86 -3.39 -24.66
C THR A 465 -3.95 -1.90 -24.92
N TYR A 466 -3.31 -1.43 -26.00
CA TYR A 466 -3.41 -0.03 -26.44
C TYR A 466 -4.83 0.36 -26.87
N ASN A 467 -5.11 1.67 -26.81
CA ASN A 467 -6.39 2.29 -27.16
C ASN A 467 -7.62 1.70 -26.44
N ARG A 468 -7.46 1.32 -25.16
CA ARG A 468 -8.49 0.61 -24.40
C ARG A 468 -9.07 1.41 -23.23
N PHE A 469 -8.24 2.15 -22.52
CA PHE A 469 -8.62 2.71 -21.21
C PHE A 469 -9.30 4.07 -21.33
N ASP A 470 -10.34 4.29 -20.52
CA ASP A 470 -11.06 5.56 -20.42
C ASP A 470 -10.28 6.58 -19.60
N PHE A 471 -9.73 6.12 -18.48
CA PHE A 471 -9.00 6.95 -17.52
C PHE A 471 -7.68 6.31 -17.17
N ILE A 472 -6.62 7.11 -17.19
CA ILE A 472 -5.34 6.77 -16.58
C ILE A 472 -5.07 7.77 -15.45
N ILE A 473 -4.90 7.24 -14.24
CA ILE A 473 -4.58 8.01 -13.03
C ILE A 473 -3.29 7.46 -12.45
N THR A 474 -2.21 8.23 -12.45
CA THR A 474 -0.88 7.64 -12.20
C THR A 474 0.15 8.65 -11.68
N ASN A 475 1.11 8.14 -10.92
CA ASN A 475 2.28 8.88 -10.44
C ASN A 475 3.56 8.07 -10.75
N PRO A 476 4.13 8.23 -11.95
CA PRO A 476 5.31 7.48 -12.37
C PRO A 476 6.56 7.85 -11.56
N PRO A 477 7.57 6.97 -11.50
CA PRO A 477 8.82 7.26 -10.80
C PRO A 477 9.55 8.46 -11.42
N PHE A 478 10.01 9.38 -10.56
CA PHE A 478 10.74 10.59 -10.98
C PHE A 478 12.25 10.36 -11.05
N GLY A 479 12.90 10.98 -12.05
CA GLY A 479 14.36 11.14 -12.09
C GLY A 479 15.13 9.85 -12.39
N SER A 480 14.44 8.74 -12.62
CA SER A 480 15.03 7.52 -13.16
C SER A 480 15.27 7.70 -14.66
N THR A 481 16.36 7.10 -15.16
CA THR A 481 16.77 7.25 -16.55
C THR A 481 16.79 5.88 -17.21
N VAL A 482 16.01 5.71 -18.28
CA VAL A 482 16.04 4.51 -19.12
C VAL A 482 17.17 4.66 -20.13
N ARG A 483 18.10 3.69 -20.13
CA ARG A 483 19.22 3.66 -21.08
C ARG A 483 18.95 2.66 -22.20
N GLN A 484 19.29 3.06 -23.43
CA GLN A 484 19.10 2.20 -24.60
C GLN A 484 19.84 0.86 -24.50
N THR A 485 21.00 0.86 -23.83
CA THR A 485 21.82 -0.34 -23.61
C THR A 485 21.19 -1.35 -22.67
N GLU A 486 20.26 -0.92 -21.82
CA GLU A 486 19.60 -1.74 -20.79
C GLU A 486 18.21 -2.17 -21.24
N LYS A 487 17.50 -1.29 -21.97
CA LYS A 487 16.11 -1.47 -22.35
C LYS A 487 15.92 -1.19 -23.83
N ALA A 488 15.83 -2.27 -24.62
CA ALA A 488 15.72 -2.18 -26.07
C ALA A 488 14.43 -1.50 -26.56
N TYR A 489 13.37 -1.49 -25.75
CA TYR A 489 12.09 -0.84 -26.08
C TYR A 489 12.21 0.68 -26.25
N LEU A 490 13.28 1.33 -25.77
CA LEU A 490 13.43 2.79 -25.88
C LEU A 490 13.30 3.30 -27.33
N LYS A 491 13.75 2.51 -28.31
CA LYS A 491 13.68 2.85 -29.73
C LYS A 491 12.26 2.82 -30.32
N GLU A 492 11.32 2.16 -29.63
CA GLU A 492 9.93 2.05 -30.04
C GLU A 492 9.13 3.31 -29.68
N TYR A 493 9.60 4.09 -28.70
CA TYR A 493 8.98 5.34 -28.26
C TYR A 493 9.43 6.53 -29.13
N LYS A 494 8.49 7.35 -29.61
CA LYS A 494 8.75 8.63 -30.30
C LYS A 494 9.61 9.54 -29.43
N LEU A 495 9.28 9.70 -28.15
CA LEU A 495 10.05 10.51 -27.20
C LEU A 495 11.39 9.85 -26.82
N GLY A 496 11.60 8.57 -27.14
CA GLY A 496 12.89 7.89 -27.07
C GLY A 496 13.84 8.24 -28.23
N LYS A 497 13.36 8.98 -29.24
CA LYS A 497 14.13 9.37 -30.42
C LYS A 497 14.49 10.86 -30.40
N LYS A 498 15.53 11.22 -31.15
CA LYS A 498 15.91 12.61 -31.42
C LYS A 498 15.09 13.07 -32.61
N GLU A 499 14.13 13.96 -32.37
CA GLU A 499 13.42 14.63 -33.45
C GLU A 499 14.39 15.45 -34.30
N ALA A 500 14.12 15.51 -35.60
CA ALA A 500 14.87 16.35 -36.51
C ALA A 500 14.61 17.82 -36.17
N ASP A 501 15.67 18.59 -35.94
CA ASP A 501 15.58 20.04 -35.85
C ASP A 501 15.17 20.59 -37.22
N TRP A 502 13.96 21.16 -37.33
CA TRP A 502 13.44 21.71 -38.57
C TRP A 502 14.29 22.89 -39.09
N LEU A 503 15.14 23.49 -38.25
CA LEU A 503 16.13 24.51 -38.59
C LEU A 503 17.51 23.90 -38.96
N ALA A 504 17.62 22.57 -39.05
CA ALA A 504 18.82 21.92 -39.54
C ALA A 504 18.94 22.08 -41.07
N VAL A 505 20.08 22.61 -41.52
CA VAL A 505 20.38 22.76 -42.96
C VAL A 505 20.69 21.42 -43.62
N VAL A 506 21.24 20.48 -42.86
CA VAL A 506 21.52 19.11 -43.30
C VAL A 506 20.59 18.17 -42.55
N GLU A 507 19.79 17.41 -43.29
CA GLU A 507 18.97 16.35 -42.73
C GLU A 507 19.87 15.30 -42.08
N LYS A 508 19.65 15.08 -40.79
CA LYS A 508 20.28 13.98 -40.06
C LYS A 508 19.33 12.79 -40.06
N PRO A 509 19.84 11.56 -40.25
CA PRO A 509 19.02 10.37 -40.10
C PRO A 509 18.40 10.33 -38.69
N GLU A 510 17.21 9.74 -38.59
CA GLU A 510 16.53 9.49 -37.32
C GLU A 510 17.51 8.78 -36.37
N ALA A 511 17.75 9.38 -35.22
CA ALA A 511 18.71 8.89 -34.24
C ALA A 511 18.01 8.61 -32.92
N ASN A 512 18.30 7.46 -32.31
CA ASN A 512 17.80 7.16 -30.98
C ASN A 512 18.51 8.02 -29.94
N ARG A 513 17.81 8.37 -28.86
CA ARG A 513 18.45 8.91 -27.67
C ARG A 513 19.16 7.78 -26.94
N GLU A 514 20.34 8.08 -26.38
CA GLU A 514 21.07 7.11 -25.55
C GLU A 514 20.33 6.85 -24.23
N ASN A 515 19.60 7.86 -23.76
CA ASN A 515 18.84 7.84 -22.53
C ASN A 515 17.61 8.75 -22.60
N GLN A 516 16.61 8.45 -21.78
CA GLN A 516 15.41 9.27 -21.59
C GLN A 516 14.91 9.12 -20.16
N SER A 517 14.33 10.18 -19.59
CA SER A 517 13.73 10.07 -18.25
C SER A 517 12.45 9.22 -18.27
N THR A 518 12.23 8.47 -17.20
CA THR A 518 11.09 7.55 -17.08
C THR A 518 9.77 8.28 -17.20
N GLU A 519 9.62 9.41 -16.52
CA GLU A 519 8.39 10.20 -16.54
C GLU A 519 8.00 10.70 -17.95
N VAL A 520 8.97 10.96 -18.83
CA VAL A 520 8.72 11.35 -20.23
C VAL A 520 8.18 10.17 -21.04
N LEU A 521 8.72 8.97 -20.84
CA LEU A 521 8.25 7.76 -21.52
C LEU A 521 6.86 7.35 -21.05
N PHE A 522 6.55 7.52 -19.76
CA PHE A 522 5.22 7.24 -19.24
C PHE A 522 4.13 8.15 -19.83
N ILE A 523 4.44 9.41 -20.15
CA ILE A 523 3.49 10.30 -20.86
C ILE A 523 3.07 9.68 -22.21
N GLU A 524 4.04 9.21 -22.99
CA GLU A 524 3.76 8.55 -24.28
C GLU A 524 3.10 7.18 -24.10
N GLN A 525 3.52 6.40 -23.10
CA GLN A 525 2.91 5.10 -22.84
C GLN A 525 1.44 5.21 -22.43
N ASN A 526 1.13 6.20 -21.60
CA ASN A 526 -0.24 6.51 -21.21
C ASN A 526 -1.08 6.99 -22.39
N TYR A 527 -0.51 7.78 -23.31
CA TYR A 527 -1.16 8.11 -24.57
C TYR A 527 -1.51 6.84 -25.38
N ASN A 528 -0.59 5.87 -25.45
CA ASN A 528 -0.82 4.64 -26.20
C ASN A 528 -1.91 3.76 -25.58
N PHE A 529 -1.97 3.66 -24.25
CA PHE A 529 -3.01 2.90 -23.54
C PHE A 529 -4.40 3.54 -23.59
N LEU A 530 -4.49 4.87 -23.54
CA LEU A 530 -5.77 5.57 -23.57
C LEU A 530 -6.52 5.37 -24.89
N LYS A 531 -7.84 5.22 -24.81
CA LYS A 531 -8.71 5.36 -25.99
C LYS A 531 -8.83 6.84 -26.39
N GLU A 532 -9.31 7.10 -27.62
CA GLU A 532 -9.60 8.47 -28.04
C GLU A 532 -10.61 9.16 -27.11
N GLY A 533 -10.35 10.41 -26.75
CA GLY A 533 -11.16 11.15 -25.80
C GLY A 533 -10.99 10.74 -24.34
N GLY A 534 -10.19 9.71 -24.03
CA GLY A 534 -9.87 9.31 -22.67
C GLY A 534 -9.02 10.34 -21.93
N TYR A 535 -9.07 10.28 -20.60
CA TYR A 535 -8.42 11.25 -19.70
C TYR A 535 -7.16 10.67 -19.05
N LEU A 536 -6.08 11.44 -19.06
CA LEU A 536 -4.87 11.19 -18.27
C LEU A 536 -4.79 12.23 -17.16
N ALA A 537 -4.74 11.79 -15.90
CA ALA A 537 -4.27 12.61 -14.80
C ALA A 537 -2.94 12.04 -14.29
N ILE A 538 -1.87 12.80 -14.50
CA ILE A 538 -0.50 12.37 -14.23
C ILE A 538 0.21 13.36 -13.33
N VAL A 539 0.86 12.84 -12.27
CA VAL A 539 1.76 13.65 -11.46
C VAL A 539 3.12 13.73 -12.16
N ILE A 540 3.62 14.95 -12.38
CA ILE A 540 4.90 15.19 -13.06
C ILE A 540 5.76 16.20 -12.31
N PRO A 541 7.09 16.15 -12.42
CA PRO A 541 7.97 17.21 -11.92
C PRO A 541 7.79 18.49 -12.76
N ASP A 542 7.80 19.66 -12.10
CA ASP A 542 7.65 20.98 -12.75
C ASP A 542 8.71 21.23 -13.83
N GLY A 543 9.85 20.53 -13.77
CA GLY A 543 10.89 20.59 -14.80
C GLY A 543 10.38 20.23 -16.20
N ILE A 544 9.41 19.32 -16.34
CA ILE A 544 8.79 19.01 -17.65
C ILE A 544 8.07 20.24 -18.23
N LEU A 545 7.45 21.04 -17.36
CA LEU A 545 6.70 22.22 -17.76
C LEU A 545 7.59 23.45 -17.99
N THR A 546 8.74 23.53 -17.32
CA THR A 546 9.56 24.75 -17.27
C THR A 546 10.90 24.66 -18.00
N ASN A 547 11.54 23.50 -18.08
CA ASN A 547 12.88 23.38 -18.68
C ASN A 547 12.85 23.55 -20.20
N SER A 548 13.69 24.43 -20.74
CA SER A 548 13.79 24.67 -22.19
C SER A 548 14.24 23.42 -22.96
N SER A 549 15.11 22.59 -22.38
CA SER A 549 15.58 21.33 -22.97
C SER A 549 14.48 20.29 -23.18
N LEU A 550 13.33 20.44 -22.52
CA LEU A 550 12.16 19.56 -22.63
C LEU A 550 11.03 20.15 -23.49
N GLN A 551 11.30 21.20 -24.27
CA GLN A 551 10.29 21.79 -25.17
C GLN A 551 9.66 20.75 -26.12
N TYR A 552 10.46 19.83 -26.67
CA TYR A 552 9.96 18.75 -27.53
C TYR A 552 8.93 17.83 -26.85
N VAL A 553 9.00 17.68 -25.52
CA VAL A 553 8.00 16.91 -24.75
C VAL A 553 6.70 17.70 -24.69
N ARG A 554 6.76 19.00 -24.40
CA ARG A 554 5.57 19.88 -24.39
C ARG A 554 4.92 19.99 -25.76
N ASP A 555 5.72 20.08 -26.81
CA ASP A 555 5.23 20.10 -28.20
C ASP A 555 4.52 18.78 -28.56
N SER A 556 5.03 17.65 -28.08
CA SER A 556 4.38 16.35 -28.25
C SER A 556 3.11 16.23 -27.39
N ILE A 557 3.07 16.76 -26.17
CA ILE A 557 1.85 16.80 -25.35
C ILE A 557 0.76 17.60 -26.07
N GLU A 558 1.08 18.77 -26.65
CA GLU A 558 0.14 19.60 -27.44
C GLU A 558 -0.37 18.87 -28.69
N GLU A 559 0.43 18.00 -29.30
CA GLU A 559 -0.01 17.16 -30.44
C GLU A 559 -0.94 16.04 -30.01
N MET A 560 -0.62 15.37 -28.90
CA MET A 560 -1.28 14.16 -28.44
C MET A 560 -2.57 14.45 -27.66
N PHE A 561 -2.63 15.61 -26.99
CA PHE A 561 -3.65 15.88 -25.99
C PHE A 561 -4.16 17.31 -26.04
N ARG A 562 -5.45 17.46 -25.70
CA ARG A 562 -5.97 18.71 -25.16
C ARG A 562 -5.47 18.85 -23.72
N ILE A 563 -4.81 19.95 -23.40
CA ILE A 563 -4.46 20.27 -22.01
C ILE A 563 -5.73 20.76 -21.31
N VAL A 564 -6.23 19.99 -20.34
CA VAL A 564 -7.46 20.31 -19.61
C VAL A 564 -7.13 21.19 -18.41
N ALA A 565 -6.16 20.77 -17.59
CA ALA A 565 -5.76 21.53 -16.42
C ALA A 565 -4.31 21.29 -16.03
N VAL A 566 -3.70 22.31 -15.42
CA VAL A 566 -2.42 22.21 -14.71
C VAL A 566 -2.63 22.72 -13.29
N VAL A 567 -2.43 21.84 -12.31
CA VAL A 567 -2.56 22.19 -10.90
C VAL A 567 -1.22 22.02 -10.22
N SER A 568 -0.58 23.13 -9.86
CA SER A 568 0.72 23.14 -9.20
C SER A 568 0.55 22.81 -7.71
N MET A 569 1.34 21.85 -7.21
CA MET A 569 1.34 21.45 -5.80
C MET A 569 2.40 22.25 -5.03
N PRO A 570 2.24 22.39 -3.69
CA PRO A 570 3.28 23.01 -2.88
C PRO A 570 4.55 22.15 -2.90
N GLN A 571 5.72 22.77 -2.77
CA GLN A 571 7.01 22.05 -2.80
C GLN A 571 7.10 20.99 -1.69
N THR A 572 6.39 21.20 -0.59
CA THR A 572 6.32 20.31 0.57
C THR A 572 5.43 19.09 0.34
N ALA A 573 4.66 19.04 -0.75
CA ALA A 573 3.65 18.03 -0.99
C ALA A 573 4.19 16.60 -0.87
N PHE A 574 5.34 16.32 -1.46
CA PHE A 574 5.97 15.00 -1.39
C PHE A 574 7.09 14.93 -0.34
N THR A 575 7.34 16.00 0.42
CA THR A 575 8.44 16.06 1.40
C THR A 575 8.19 15.13 2.57
N ALA A 576 6.95 15.03 3.06
CA ALA A 576 6.57 14.09 4.12
C ALA A 576 6.71 12.62 3.69
N THR A 577 6.63 12.36 2.37
CA THR A 577 6.92 11.05 1.81
C THR A 577 8.42 10.86 1.56
N GLY A 578 9.18 11.95 1.45
CA GLY A 578 10.65 12.02 1.40
C GLY A 578 11.23 12.56 0.07
N ALA A 579 10.40 13.11 -0.82
CA ALA A 579 10.84 13.76 -2.05
C ALA A 579 10.65 15.30 -1.98
N GLY A 580 11.70 16.06 -2.32
CA GLY A 580 11.70 17.54 -2.29
C GLY A 580 11.47 18.22 -3.64
N VAL A 581 11.07 17.46 -4.66
CA VAL A 581 10.86 17.98 -6.02
C VAL A 581 9.50 18.66 -6.09
N LYS A 582 9.46 19.89 -6.60
CA LYS A 582 8.20 20.57 -6.89
C LYS A 582 7.51 19.88 -8.07
N SER A 583 6.25 19.54 -7.87
CA SER A 583 5.47 18.73 -8.81
C SER A 583 4.11 19.36 -9.08
N SER A 584 3.54 19.00 -10.22
CA SER A 584 2.21 19.42 -10.66
C SER A 584 1.40 18.20 -11.09
N VAL A 585 0.08 18.31 -10.99
CA VAL A 585 -0.86 17.36 -11.59
C VAL A 585 -1.31 17.92 -12.93
N LEU A 586 -1.09 17.15 -13.99
CA LEU A 586 -1.49 17.48 -15.35
C LEU A 586 -2.70 16.64 -15.74
N PHE A 587 -3.81 17.31 -16.08
CA PHE A 587 -5.02 16.69 -16.63
C PHE A 587 -5.04 16.90 -18.14
N LEU A 588 -5.05 15.81 -18.89
CA LEU A 588 -5.00 15.77 -20.35
C LEU A 588 -6.16 14.95 -20.89
N LYS A 589 -6.70 15.33 -22.05
CA LYS A 589 -7.70 14.54 -22.79
C LYS A 589 -7.12 14.14 -24.13
N LYS A 590 -7.04 12.83 -24.41
CA LYS A 590 -6.44 12.30 -25.63
C LYS A 590 -7.20 12.79 -26.86
N HIS A 591 -6.49 13.37 -27.81
CA HIS A 591 -7.07 13.76 -29.09
C HIS A 591 -7.47 12.54 -29.92
N THR A 592 -8.43 12.73 -30.84
CA THR A 592 -8.67 11.74 -31.88
C THR A 592 -7.45 11.67 -32.81
N GLN A 593 -7.24 10.53 -33.45
CA GLN A 593 -6.16 10.35 -34.40
C GLN A 593 -6.17 11.45 -35.48
N ASP A 594 -7.35 11.73 -36.05
CA ASP A 594 -7.56 12.82 -37.02
C ASP A 594 -7.09 14.19 -36.50
N THR A 595 -7.35 14.49 -35.23
CA THR A 595 -6.97 15.78 -34.64
C THR A 595 -5.46 15.85 -34.46
N THR A 596 -4.85 14.79 -33.94
CA THR A 596 -3.39 14.67 -33.80
C THR A 596 -2.68 14.83 -35.15
N GLU A 597 -3.20 14.18 -36.19
CA GLU A 597 -2.64 14.26 -37.55
C GLU A 597 -2.76 15.68 -38.14
N LYS A 598 -3.92 16.33 -37.97
CA LYS A 598 -4.13 17.73 -38.40
C LYS A 598 -3.18 18.70 -37.70
N ILE A 599 -2.98 18.56 -36.39
CA ILE A 599 -2.05 19.42 -35.63
C ILE A 599 -0.63 19.24 -36.15
N LYS A 600 -0.21 17.99 -36.38
CA LYS A 600 1.12 17.68 -36.95
C LYS A 600 1.28 18.28 -38.35
N GLU A 601 0.30 18.11 -39.23
CA GLU A 601 0.31 18.68 -40.58
C GLU A 601 0.45 20.20 -40.54
N ILE A 602 -0.36 20.89 -39.73
CA ILE A 602 -0.28 22.35 -39.55
C ILE A 602 1.12 22.77 -39.10
N LYS A 603 1.71 22.07 -38.12
CA LYS A 603 3.07 22.36 -37.63
C LYS A 603 4.10 22.17 -38.75
N THR A 604 4.12 21.02 -39.41
CA THR A 604 5.10 20.70 -40.46
C THR A 604 4.97 21.63 -41.67
N THR A 605 3.75 21.91 -42.15
CA THR A 605 3.53 22.83 -43.27
C THR A 605 3.94 24.26 -42.91
N THR A 606 3.69 24.70 -41.67
CA THR A 606 4.11 26.03 -41.21
C THR A 606 5.64 26.14 -41.14
N GLN A 607 6.32 25.12 -40.62
CA GLN A 607 7.78 25.06 -40.63
C GLN A 607 8.34 25.14 -42.05
N PHE A 608 7.80 24.35 -42.99
CA PHE A 608 8.23 24.37 -44.40
C PHE A 608 8.04 25.75 -45.04
N ASN A 609 6.86 26.37 -44.85
CA ASN A 609 6.56 27.68 -45.41
C ASN A 609 7.48 28.77 -44.86
N LEU A 610 7.79 28.74 -43.56
CA LEU A 610 8.69 29.72 -42.94
C LEU A 610 10.13 29.57 -43.41
N LEU A 611 10.64 28.33 -43.52
CA LEU A 611 11.98 28.08 -44.08
C LEU A 611 12.12 28.68 -45.48
N ALA A 612 11.10 28.51 -46.33
CA ALA A 612 11.06 29.05 -47.68
C ALA A 612 10.92 30.58 -47.69
N ALA A 613 9.98 31.13 -46.91
CA ALA A 613 9.72 32.57 -46.86
C ALA A 613 10.93 33.38 -46.36
N TYR A 614 11.67 32.84 -45.40
CA TYR A 614 12.86 33.50 -44.84
C TYR A 614 14.15 33.23 -45.64
N GLY A 615 14.12 32.33 -46.62
CA GLY A 615 15.31 31.85 -47.34
C GLY A 615 16.38 31.32 -46.38
N TYR A 616 15.95 30.58 -45.35
CA TYR A 616 16.79 30.25 -44.21
C TYR A 616 18.00 29.40 -44.62
N LYS A 617 17.78 28.35 -45.43
CA LYS A 617 18.85 27.45 -45.87
C LYS A 617 19.89 28.17 -46.71
N GLU A 618 19.46 29.10 -47.56
CA GLU A 618 20.32 29.94 -48.40
C GLU A 618 21.17 30.88 -47.55
N LYS A 619 20.54 31.59 -46.59
CA LYS A 619 21.24 32.51 -45.66
C LYS A 619 22.28 31.80 -44.81
N VAL A 620 21.95 30.64 -44.23
CA VAL A 620 22.92 29.88 -43.41
C VAL A 620 24.08 29.38 -44.27
N THR A 621 23.80 28.90 -45.48
CA THR A 621 24.85 28.49 -46.43
C THR A 621 25.76 29.65 -46.82
N GLN A 622 25.19 30.84 -47.00
CA GLN A 622 25.94 32.07 -47.25
C GLN A 622 26.83 32.43 -46.05
N TYR A 623 26.29 32.46 -44.83
CA TYR A 623 27.07 32.76 -43.61
C TYR A 623 28.20 31.75 -43.38
N GLU A 624 27.97 30.47 -43.62
CA GLU A 624 29.03 29.45 -43.54
C GLU A 624 30.12 29.65 -44.59
N LYS A 625 29.77 30.12 -45.79
CA LYS A 625 30.72 30.44 -46.86
C LYS A 625 31.55 31.69 -46.51
N GLU A 626 30.89 32.75 -46.05
CA GLU A 626 31.52 34.01 -45.60
C GLU A 626 32.48 33.75 -44.44
N LYS A 627 32.05 33.00 -43.41
CA LYS A 627 32.91 32.55 -42.30
C LYS A 627 34.19 31.87 -42.79
N LYS A 628 34.08 30.93 -43.73
CA LYS A 628 35.25 30.24 -44.29
C LYS A 628 36.17 31.17 -45.08
N GLN A 629 35.61 32.14 -45.79
CA GLN A 629 36.39 33.13 -46.55
C GLN A 629 37.15 34.07 -45.61
N GLU A 630 36.51 34.53 -44.54
CA GLU A 630 37.10 35.45 -43.57
C GLU A 630 38.21 34.78 -42.75
N ILE A 631 38.01 33.53 -42.31
CA ILE A 631 39.08 32.73 -41.69
C ILE A 631 40.25 32.52 -42.65
N LYS A 632 40.00 32.24 -43.94
CA LYS A 632 41.09 32.10 -44.92
C LYS A 632 41.84 33.41 -45.17
N LYS A 633 41.14 34.54 -45.15
CA LYS A 633 41.74 35.86 -45.28
C LYS A 633 42.65 36.17 -44.09
N LEU A 634 42.15 35.94 -42.87
CA LEU A 634 42.93 36.03 -41.63
C LEU A 634 44.19 35.15 -41.68
N GLU A 635 44.02 33.87 -42.04
CA GLU A 635 45.13 32.93 -42.16
C GLU A 635 46.17 33.36 -43.21
N LYS A 636 45.74 34.03 -44.29
CA LYS A 636 46.64 34.55 -45.32
C LYS A 636 47.42 35.78 -44.82
N GLU A 637 46.73 36.75 -44.23
CA GLU A 637 47.34 37.99 -43.70
C GLU A 637 48.39 37.68 -42.63
N TYR A 638 48.10 36.76 -41.71
CA TYR A 638 49.05 36.35 -40.68
C TYR A 638 50.23 35.54 -41.23
N LYS A 639 50.04 34.73 -42.27
CA LYS A 639 51.15 34.00 -42.93
C LYS A 639 52.11 34.95 -43.67
N GLU A 640 51.58 36.01 -44.27
CA GLU A 640 52.39 37.02 -44.94
C GLU A 640 53.18 37.86 -43.92
N LYS A 641 52.59 38.14 -42.75
CA LYS A 641 53.22 38.92 -41.67
C LYS A 641 54.26 38.12 -40.86
N TYR A 642 54.09 36.80 -40.78
CA TYR A 642 54.95 35.90 -40.01
C TYR A 642 55.29 34.61 -40.78
N PRO A 643 56.13 34.67 -41.82
CA PRO A 643 56.39 33.55 -42.73
C PRO A 643 57.18 32.39 -42.09
N ASP A 644 58.00 32.67 -41.07
CA ASP A 644 58.90 31.70 -40.43
C ASP A 644 58.31 31.04 -39.17
N LEU A 645 57.06 31.36 -38.82
CA LEU A 645 56.38 30.79 -37.65
C LEU A 645 56.02 29.32 -37.89
N ASP A 646 56.33 28.46 -36.91
CA ASP A 646 55.90 27.07 -36.97
C ASP A 646 54.36 26.95 -36.88
N LYS A 647 53.82 25.83 -37.35
CA LYS A 647 52.37 25.62 -37.45
C LYS A 647 51.65 25.70 -36.09
N LYS A 648 52.32 25.36 -34.98
CA LYS A 648 51.70 25.36 -33.65
C LYS A 648 51.61 26.79 -33.11
N ALA A 649 52.71 27.51 -33.15
CA ALA A 649 52.77 28.91 -32.74
C ALA A 649 51.90 29.81 -33.64
N PHE A 650 51.82 29.53 -34.94
CA PHE A 650 50.90 30.21 -35.86
C PHE A 650 49.43 30.02 -35.45
N ASN A 651 49.01 28.78 -35.18
CA ASN A 651 47.63 28.49 -34.78
C ASN A 651 47.28 29.08 -33.41
N GLU A 652 48.24 29.17 -32.48
CA GLU A 652 48.05 29.87 -31.20
C GLU A 652 47.88 31.38 -31.40
N LEU A 653 48.67 31.99 -32.28
CA LEU A 653 48.63 33.43 -32.54
C LEU A 653 47.28 33.89 -33.13
N ILE A 654 46.69 33.13 -34.05
CA ILE A 654 45.40 33.49 -34.68
C ILE A 654 44.19 32.94 -33.93
N LYS A 655 44.39 32.22 -32.82
CA LYS A 655 43.34 31.45 -32.15
C LYS A 655 42.19 32.34 -31.71
N ASP A 656 42.50 33.47 -31.09
CA ASP A 656 41.51 34.34 -30.49
C ASP A 656 40.66 35.04 -31.57
N GLU A 657 41.29 35.64 -32.58
CA GLU A 657 40.59 36.25 -33.73
C GLU A 657 39.78 35.22 -34.53
N LYS A 658 40.31 34.01 -34.74
CA LYS A 658 39.58 32.92 -35.40
C LYS A 658 38.34 32.52 -34.59
N THR A 659 38.45 32.50 -33.27
CA THR A 659 37.33 32.21 -32.35
C THR A 659 36.30 33.34 -32.40
N GLU A 660 36.73 34.60 -32.45
CA GLU A 660 35.84 35.76 -32.57
C GLU A 660 35.04 35.75 -33.89
N ILE A 661 35.68 35.44 -35.02
CA ILE A 661 34.99 35.25 -36.31
C ILE A 661 33.97 34.11 -36.19
N GLN A 662 34.37 32.96 -35.61
CA GLN A 662 33.45 31.84 -35.41
C GLN A 662 32.24 32.22 -34.57
N ASN A 663 32.44 32.95 -33.47
CA ASN A 663 31.37 33.41 -32.60
C ASN A 663 30.43 34.37 -33.33
N THR A 664 30.96 35.35 -34.07
CA THR A 664 30.16 36.33 -34.83
C THR A 664 29.19 35.65 -35.81
N TYR A 665 29.66 34.68 -36.60
CA TYR A 665 28.77 33.96 -37.53
C TYR A 665 27.84 32.98 -36.81
N THR A 666 28.25 32.44 -35.67
CA THR A 666 27.38 31.60 -34.83
C THR A 666 26.22 32.43 -34.27
N GLU A 667 26.48 33.65 -33.79
CA GLU A 667 25.47 34.61 -33.35
C GLU A 667 24.53 35.00 -34.48
N LYS A 668 25.04 35.30 -35.68
CA LYS A 668 24.17 35.57 -36.87
C LYS A 668 23.21 34.42 -37.16
N ILE A 669 23.69 33.17 -37.10
CA ILE A 669 22.85 31.99 -37.32
C ILE A 669 21.85 31.82 -36.18
N ASN A 670 22.26 32.02 -34.92
CA ASN A 670 21.37 31.90 -33.76
C ASN A 670 20.26 32.96 -33.79
N ASN A 671 20.57 34.21 -34.11
CA ASN A 671 19.57 35.28 -34.24
C ASN A 671 18.54 34.94 -35.33
N LEU A 672 18.97 34.37 -36.46
CA LEU A 672 18.07 33.93 -37.52
C LEU A 672 17.18 32.76 -37.06
N LYS A 673 17.73 31.82 -36.27
CA LYS A 673 16.95 30.73 -35.68
C LYS A 673 15.90 31.25 -34.70
N GLU A 674 16.27 32.19 -33.83
CA GLU A 674 15.37 32.84 -32.88
C GLU A 674 14.22 33.54 -33.61
N GLU A 675 14.54 34.32 -34.66
CA GLU A 675 13.53 35.00 -35.49
C GLU A 675 12.54 34.01 -36.13
N LEU A 676 13.04 32.89 -36.70
CA LEU A 676 12.17 31.85 -37.26
C LEU A 676 11.34 31.14 -36.18
N GLN A 677 11.91 30.91 -35.00
CA GLN A 677 11.20 30.26 -33.90
C GLN A 677 10.07 31.14 -33.36
N GLU A 678 10.29 32.45 -33.25
CA GLU A 678 9.26 33.43 -32.90
C GLU A 678 8.16 33.49 -33.98
N ALA A 679 8.54 33.55 -35.26
CA ALA A 679 7.59 33.52 -36.37
C ALA A 679 6.76 32.23 -36.38
N PHE A 680 7.40 31.08 -36.16
CA PHE A 680 6.74 29.78 -36.04
C PHE A 680 5.74 29.76 -34.89
N THR A 681 6.14 30.27 -33.72
CA THR A 681 5.25 30.33 -32.54
C THR A 681 4.01 31.17 -32.84
N LYS A 682 4.18 32.33 -33.47
CA LYS A 682 3.09 33.24 -33.83
C LYS A 682 2.14 32.65 -34.88
N GLU A 683 2.68 32.02 -35.92
CA GLU A 683 1.88 31.40 -36.99
C GLU A 683 1.20 30.10 -36.53
N LYS A 684 1.84 29.34 -35.65
CA LYS A 684 1.23 28.19 -34.97
C LYS A 684 0.02 28.64 -34.14
N GLN A 685 0.19 29.68 -33.33
CA GLN A 685 -0.90 30.23 -32.50
C GLN A 685 -2.09 30.74 -33.31
N SER A 686 -1.87 31.26 -34.52
CA SER A 686 -2.99 31.75 -35.36
C SER A 686 -3.74 30.64 -36.11
N LYS A 687 -3.11 29.47 -36.30
CA LYS A 687 -3.68 28.34 -37.04
C LYS A 687 -4.27 27.26 -36.15
N LEU A 688 -3.72 27.07 -34.94
CA LEU A 688 -4.25 26.10 -34.00
C LEU A 688 -5.47 26.68 -33.26
N PRO A 689 -6.49 25.84 -32.97
CA PRO A 689 -7.65 26.29 -32.23
C PRO A 689 -7.24 26.67 -30.80
N ASP A 690 -7.66 27.86 -30.37
CA ASP A 690 -7.50 28.29 -28.98
C ASP A 690 -8.56 27.62 -28.09
N TYR A 691 -8.18 27.29 -26.86
CA TYR A 691 -9.08 26.68 -25.90
C TYR A 691 -8.69 27.04 -24.46
N PRO A 692 -9.68 27.18 -23.56
CA PRO A 692 -9.39 27.46 -22.16
C PRO A 692 -8.67 26.27 -21.51
N ILE A 693 -7.71 26.60 -20.64
CA ILE A 693 -7.00 25.65 -19.77
C ILE A 693 -7.26 26.08 -18.33
N PHE A 694 -7.66 25.14 -17.47
CA PHE A 694 -7.82 25.41 -16.06
C PHE A 694 -6.46 25.42 -15.36
N MET A 695 -6.08 26.54 -14.75
CA MET A 695 -4.80 26.70 -14.06
C MET A 695 -5.06 26.98 -12.58
N ALA A 696 -4.40 26.25 -11.69
CA ALA A 696 -4.47 26.48 -10.26
C ALA A 696 -3.12 26.23 -9.57
N ILE A 697 -2.90 26.90 -8.46
CA ILE A 697 -1.76 26.69 -7.57
C ILE A 697 -2.35 26.42 -6.20
N ALA A 698 -2.03 25.26 -5.62
CA ALA A 698 -2.37 24.93 -4.25
C ALA A 698 -1.16 25.27 -3.36
N GLU A 699 -1.38 26.02 -2.30
CA GLU A 699 -0.36 26.32 -1.29
C GLU A 699 -0.47 25.38 -0.08
N ASP A 700 -1.68 24.94 0.25
CA ASP A 700 -1.97 23.98 1.32
C ASP A 700 -2.83 22.83 0.78
N ILE A 701 -2.38 21.60 1.01
CA ILE A 701 -3.03 20.37 0.54
C ILE A 701 -3.47 19.46 1.70
N GLY A 702 -3.69 20.05 2.89
CA GLY A 702 -4.18 19.34 4.07
C GLY A 702 -3.09 18.87 5.04
N TYR A 703 -1.81 19.16 4.78
CA TYR A 703 -0.71 18.84 5.68
C TYR A 703 0.56 19.67 5.42
N ASP A 704 1.40 19.80 6.45
CA ASP A 704 2.68 20.51 6.38
C ASP A 704 3.85 19.64 5.88
N ALA A 705 5.06 20.20 5.78
CA ALA A 705 6.25 19.47 5.33
C ALA A 705 6.61 18.23 6.17
N THR A 706 6.13 18.17 7.42
CA THR A 706 6.34 17.04 8.34
C THR A 706 5.25 15.98 8.23
N GLY A 707 4.21 16.22 7.41
CA GLY A 707 3.04 15.36 7.26
C GLY A 707 2.00 15.55 8.35
N LYS A 708 2.10 16.62 9.17
CA LYS A 708 1.07 16.92 10.17
C LYS A 708 -0.14 17.54 9.48
N PRO A 709 -1.37 17.11 9.81
CA PRO A 709 -2.58 17.70 9.25
C PRO A 709 -2.66 19.20 9.49
N THR A 710 -3.10 19.94 8.48
CA THR A 710 -3.45 21.36 8.57
C THR A 710 -4.97 21.51 8.61
N ASN A 711 -5.46 22.67 9.02
CA ASN A 711 -6.91 22.97 9.06
C ASN A 711 -7.47 23.44 7.70
N ASN A 712 -6.66 23.38 6.63
CA ASN A 712 -7.02 23.87 5.31
C ASN A 712 -6.58 22.86 4.23
N ASN A 713 -7.37 22.69 3.19
CA ASN A 713 -7.03 21.86 2.04
C ASN A 713 -7.61 22.51 0.77
N GLU A 714 -6.77 23.22 0.04
CA GLU A 714 -7.21 23.99 -1.14
C GLU A 714 -7.61 23.08 -2.30
N LEU A 715 -7.14 21.82 -2.31
CA LEU A 715 -7.53 20.83 -3.32
C LEU A 715 -9.03 20.56 -3.31
N ASP A 716 -9.72 20.70 -2.18
CA ASP A 716 -11.17 20.51 -2.11
C ASP A 716 -11.93 21.63 -2.85
N VAL A 717 -11.41 22.86 -2.82
CA VAL A 717 -12.00 24.00 -3.54
C VAL A 717 -11.63 23.96 -5.01
N ILE A 718 -10.34 23.75 -5.30
CA ILE A 718 -9.82 23.59 -6.67
C ILE A 718 -10.54 22.44 -7.37
N GLY A 719 -10.76 21.33 -6.67
CA GLY A 719 -11.43 20.14 -7.21
C GLY A 719 -12.86 20.42 -7.64
N LYS A 720 -13.63 21.20 -6.86
CA LYS A 720 -15.00 21.58 -7.24
C LYS A 720 -15.03 22.40 -8.53
N GLU A 721 -14.15 23.39 -8.65
CA GLU A 721 -14.11 24.24 -9.85
C GLU A 721 -13.56 23.49 -11.07
N LEU A 722 -12.56 22.62 -10.87
CA LEU A 722 -12.03 21.76 -11.93
C LEU A 722 -13.08 20.76 -12.42
N THR A 723 -13.88 20.18 -11.52
CA THR A 723 -14.99 19.28 -11.90
C THR A 723 -16.02 20.00 -12.77
N LYS A 724 -16.40 21.24 -12.39
CA LYS A 724 -17.30 22.07 -13.21
C LYS A 724 -16.71 22.37 -14.58
N PHE A 725 -15.41 22.67 -14.63
CA PHE A 725 -14.71 22.94 -15.88
C PHE A 725 -14.66 21.70 -16.79
N ILE A 726 -14.31 20.52 -16.26
CA ILE A 726 -14.31 19.25 -17.01
C ILE A 726 -15.69 18.99 -17.61
N ASN A 727 -16.74 19.10 -16.80
CA ASN A 727 -18.13 18.92 -17.27
C ASN A 727 -18.58 19.95 -18.32
N SER A 728 -17.87 21.07 -18.47
CA SER A 728 -18.18 22.10 -19.47
C SER A 728 -17.52 21.88 -20.83
N ILE A 729 -16.51 21.01 -20.88
CA ILE A 729 -15.70 20.72 -22.09
C ILE A 729 -15.90 19.29 -22.63
N ASP A 730 -16.58 18.43 -21.86
CA ASP A 730 -17.21 17.19 -22.32
C ASP A 730 -18.54 17.49 -23.00
#